data_AF-A0A679JH38-F1
#
_entry.id   AF-A0A679JH38-F1
#
_cell.length_a   1.000
_cell.length_b   1.000
_cell.length_c   1.000
_cell.angle_alpha   90.00
_cell.angle_beta   90.00
_cell.angle_gamma   90.00
#
_symmetry.space_group_name_H-M   'P 1'
#
loop_
_entity.id
_entity.type
_entity.pdbx_description
1 polymer ?
#
loop_
_entity_poly.entity_id
_entity_poly.type
_entity_poly.pdbx_seq_one_letter_code
_entity_poly.pdbx_strand_id
1 'polypeptide(L)'
;MAPEPSTPSGTAGAAPHAVSVKALCAFGAKAGDLDLRFVPAPSALEGMAGHAMVQHRRDPEHYACEVGLETTCGTLRVRGRADGYEARRRRVEEIKTFRGDFDAIRGNHRALHWAQARTYGWMLCEQDGHEEMTVALVYLDLATGDETVLEESHSRETLRAHFEQLCARYSAWATAEAAHRASLDATLAGLEFPYRDFRAGQRELAEAVYRAAVGGRCLMTQAPTGIGKTLATLFPLLKARAARKIDKIFFLTAKTSGRPVALDALRVLDKGRGQGRLRVLELAAREKVCEYPDRACHGEACPLARGFYDRLPAAREQAAQVAWLDRQALRDIALAHEVCPYFLAQEMSHWADALVGDYNYYFDSSAFLYATMREADWRAAVLVDEAHNLLERARGMYTAALDGAALEEAHRVAPAALRGPLARLFREWDAVQQSQQAAYETAEEIPERFLRTLQAANTAMAEYFAATPDASQGPLQRFFFDALHFARLAEAFGDHSVFERTLGDTQAQRSLAIRNLVPAPFLETRFGHAVSVTCFSGTLSPFAFYRDALGLPEDTALLDVASPFHSRQLRVEVATHVSTRFRDRAGSLRNVADIIGAQFERMPGNYLAFFSSFDYLEKACAAFSLRHPGVPVWTQTRGMREADRHDFIARFEKDGRGIGFAVLGGAFGEGIDLPGSRLIGAFVASLGLPQYNELNEITRERMQARFGKGYEYTYLYPGLQKVVQAAGRVIRTEEDRGVLHLLDDRFARAEIRELLPRWWHVQLAGMHGDRGEDADAYR
;
A
#
# COMPACT_ATOMS: atom_id res chain seq x y z
N MET A 1 35.46 -40.47 -39.60
CA MET A 1 35.81 -39.05 -39.86
C MET A 1 35.03 -38.21 -38.88
N ALA A 2 35.69 -37.73 -37.83
CA ALA A 2 35.13 -36.75 -36.92
C ALA A 2 35.16 -35.36 -37.58
N PRO A 3 34.13 -34.52 -37.41
CA PRO A 3 34.25 -33.09 -37.64
C PRO A 3 34.73 -32.39 -36.35
N GLU A 4 35.66 -31.46 -36.53
CA GLU A 4 36.37 -30.71 -35.49
C GLU A 4 35.46 -29.79 -34.65
N PRO A 5 35.83 -29.50 -33.40
CA PRO A 5 35.15 -28.52 -32.56
C PRO A 5 35.55 -27.09 -32.96
N SER A 6 34.56 -26.26 -33.30
CA SER A 6 34.75 -24.83 -33.50
C SER A 6 34.97 -24.13 -32.16
N THR A 7 36.15 -23.50 -32.02
CA THR A 7 36.48 -22.55 -30.95
C THR A 7 35.55 -21.34 -31.01
N PRO A 8 34.93 -20.90 -29.88
CA PRO A 8 34.25 -19.62 -29.84
C PRO A 8 35.29 -18.51 -29.64
N SER A 9 35.80 -17.96 -30.76
CA SER A 9 36.47 -16.67 -30.77
C SER A 9 35.42 -15.57 -30.88
N GLY A 10 35.35 -14.70 -29.89
CA GLY A 10 34.52 -13.50 -29.94
C GLY A 10 33.96 -13.17 -28.57
N THR A 11 34.69 -12.35 -27.82
CA THR A 11 34.13 -11.52 -26.77
C THR A 11 32.99 -10.70 -27.37
N ALA A 12 31.75 -11.17 -27.19
CA ALA A 12 30.57 -10.39 -27.48
C ALA A 12 30.63 -9.15 -26.58
N GLY A 13 31.00 -8.01 -27.17
CA GLY A 13 30.98 -6.73 -26.47
C GLY A 13 29.57 -6.52 -25.91
N ALA A 14 29.46 -6.45 -24.58
CA ALA A 14 28.21 -6.12 -23.93
C ALA A 14 27.70 -4.80 -24.52
N ALA A 15 26.45 -4.79 -25.00
CA ALA A 15 25.84 -3.58 -25.53
C ALA A 15 25.93 -2.46 -24.48
N PRO A 16 26.28 -1.22 -24.87
CA PRO A 16 26.50 -0.15 -23.91
C PRO A 16 25.23 0.13 -23.11
N HIS A 17 25.36 0.22 -21.78
CA HIS A 17 24.25 0.53 -20.88
C HIS A 17 23.79 1.96 -21.14
N ALA A 18 22.56 2.13 -21.61
CA ALA A 18 21.99 3.44 -21.89
C ALA A 18 21.44 4.09 -20.62
N VAL A 19 21.77 5.35 -20.39
CA VAL A 19 21.25 6.16 -19.27
C VAL A 19 20.88 7.56 -19.77
N SER A 20 19.80 8.14 -19.22
CA SER A 20 19.47 9.53 -19.52
C SER A 20 20.33 10.50 -18.71
N VAL A 21 20.61 11.69 -19.24
CA VAL A 21 21.31 12.75 -18.48
C VAL A 21 20.61 13.04 -17.15
N LYS A 22 19.27 13.09 -17.16
CA LYS A 22 18.45 13.27 -15.96
C LYS A 22 18.71 12.17 -14.92
N ALA A 23 18.69 10.90 -15.31
CA ALA A 23 18.91 9.78 -14.39
C ALA A 23 20.36 9.74 -13.87
N LEU A 24 21.33 10.02 -14.74
CA LEU A 24 22.74 10.11 -14.37
C LEU A 24 22.98 11.19 -13.29
N CYS A 25 22.43 12.39 -13.52
CA CYS A 25 22.56 13.50 -12.58
C CYS A 25 21.79 13.23 -11.28
N ALA A 26 20.57 12.70 -11.35
CA ALA A 26 19.78 12.34 -10.17
C ALA A 26 20.48 11.29 -9.29
N PHE A 27 21.28 10.41 -9.87
CA PHE A 27 22.09 9.44 -9.12
C PHE A 27 23.37 10.04 -8.56
N GLY A 28 24.11 10.80 -9.38
CA GLY A 28 25.50 11.18 -9.09
C GLY A 28 25.70 12.59 -8.53
N ALA A 29 24.70 13.47 -8.60
CA ALA A 29 24.85 14.91 -8.33
C ALA A 29 23.92 15.47 -7.25
N LYS A 30 23.09 14.64 -6.58
CA LYS A 30 22.36 15.10 -5.39
C LYS A 30 23.36 15.52 -4.30
N ALA A 31 23.13 16.68 -3.70
CA ALA A 31 23.98 17.25 -2.66
C ALA A 31 23.14 18.07 -1.67
N GLY A 32 23.67 18.31 -0.47
CA GLY A 32 23.04 19.12 0.57
C GLY A 32 21.91 18.42 1.33
N ASP A 33 20.97 19.24 1.81
CA ASP A 33 19.91 18.79 2.71
C ASP A 33 18.82 17.99 1.98
N LEU A 34 18.26 17.01 2.69
CA LEU A 34 16.90 16.56 2.43
C LEU A 34 15.96 17.69 2.84
N ASP A 35 15.03 18.05 1.97
CA ASP A 35 14.07 19.13 2.23
C ASP A 35 12.71 18.77 1.65
N LEU A 36 11.74 18.52 2.53
CA LEU A 36 10.35 18.26 2.18
C LEU A 36 9.43 19.48 2.34
N ARG A 37 9.98 20.69 2.52
CA ARG A 37 9.14 21.89 2.46
C ARG A 37 8.44 21.95 1.11
N PHE A 38 7.16 22.31 1.13
CA PHE A 38 6.35 22.34 -0.08
C PHE A 38 6.94 23.33 -1.07
N VAL A 39 7.16 22.88 -2.30
CA VAL A 39 7.50 23.71 -3.45
C VAL A 39 6.42 23.46 -4.49
N PRO A 40 5.58 24.45 -4.85
CA PRO A 40 4.64 24.25 -5.93
C PRO A 40 5.40 24.00 -7.21
N ALA A 41 5.25 22.79 -7.73
CA ALA A 41 5.72 22.43 -9.05
C ALA A 41 4.60 22.75 -10.05
N PRO A 42 4.91 23.36 -11.20
CA PRO A 42 3.94 23.48 -12.27
C PRO A 42 3.49 22.11 -12.77
N SER A 43 2.27 22.05 -13.31
CA SER A 43 1.82 20.89 -14.06
C SER A 43 2.74 20.66 -15.27
N ALA A 44 2.76 19.44 -15.80
CA ALA A 44 3.57 19.12 -16.98
C ALA A 44 3.24 20.03 -18.17
N LEU A 45 1.96 20.37 -18.36
CA LEU A 45 1.50 21.26 -19.42
C LEU A 45 1.99 22.71 -19.23
N GLU A 46 1.90 23.23 -18.01
CA GLU A 46 2.44 24.57 -17.68
C GLU A 46 3.96 24.62 -17.84
N GLY A 47 4.66 23.56 -17.44
CA GLY A 47 6.09 23.43 -17.64
C GLY A 47 6.47 23.47 -19.11
N MET A 48 5.79 22.69 -19.96
CA MET A 48 6.00 22.70 -21.41
C MET A 48 5.70 24.06 -22.04
N ALA A 49 4.60 24.71 -21.64
CA ALA A 49 4.25 26.05 -22.11
C ALA A 49 5.29 27.10 -21.70
N GLY A 50 5.82 27.00 -20.47
CA GLY A 50 6.88 27.87 -19.99
C GLY A 50 8.21 27.69 -20.75
N HIS A 51 8.61 26.44 -21.03
CA HIS A 51 9.79 26.16 -21.87
C HIS A 51 9.62 26.77 -23.26
N ALA A 52 8.46 26.56 -23.89
CA ALA A 52 8.16 27.18 -25.17
C ALA A 52 8.24 28.71 -25.09
N MET A 53 7.70 29.34 -24.04
CA MET A 53 7.75 30.80 -23.89
C MET A 53 9.19 31.34 -23.84
N VAL A 54 10.08 30.72 -23.08
CA VAL A 54 11.51 31.10 -23.04
C VAL A 54 12.15 30.94 -24.42
N GLN A 55 11.93 29.80 -25.08
CA GLN A 55 12.47 29.50 -26.40
C GLN A 55 12.02 30.53 -27.46
N HIS A 56 10.76 30.97 -27.45
CA HIS A 56 10.25 31.99 -28.38
C HIS A 56 10.85 33.40 -28.15
N ARG A 57 11.44 33.66 -26.97
CA ARG A 57 12.15 34.92 -26.67
C ARG A 57 13.59 34.92 -27.21
N ARG A 58 14.10 33.80 -27.71
CA ARG A 58 15.45 33.68 -28.28
C ARG A 58 15.43 33.93 -29.78
N ASP A 59 16.58 34.30 -30.34
CA ASP A 59 16.75 34.53 -31.79
C ASP A 59 16.75 33.20 -32.55
N PRO A 60 15.72 32.90 -33.38
CA PRO A 60 15.59 31.62 -34.05
C PRO A 60 16.69 31.37 -35.11
N GLU A 61 17.40 32.40 -35.57
CA GLU A 61 18.52 32.22 -36.52
C GLU A 61 19.77 31.63 -35.85
N HIS A 62 19.89 31.79 -34.52
CA HIS A 62 21.10 31.44 -33.77
C HIS A 62 20.86 30.58 -32.53
N TYR A 63 19.61 30.22 -32.29
CA TYR A 63 19.17 29.40 -31.16
C TYR A 63 18.50 28.11 -31.65
N ALA A 64 19.01 26.97 -31.20
CA ALA A 64 18.41 25.66 -31.43
C ALA A 64 17.65 25.21 -30.17
N CYS A 65 16.38 24.85 -30.32
CA CYS A 65 15.55 24.31 -29.23
C CYS A 65 15.64 22.78 -29.15
N GLU A 66 15.50 22.22 -27.95
CA GLU A 66 15.36 20.77 -27.73
C GLU A 66 16.47 19.93 -28.41
N VAL A 67 17.72 20.34 -28.21
CA VAL A 67 18.89 19.75 -28.88
C VAL A 67 19.16 18.34 -28.35
N GLY A 68 18.91 17.33 -29.18
CA GLY A 68 19.19 15.94 -28.86
C GLY A 68 20.70 15.67 -28.82
N LEU A 69 21.19 15.20 -27.67
CA LEU A 69 22.60 14.97 -27.43
C LEU A 69 22.84 13.53 -27.00
N GLU A 70 23.94 12.97 -27.49
CA GLU A 70 24.35 11.62 -27.18
C GLU A 70 25.87 11.51 -27.17
N THR A 71 26.41 10.85 -26.15
CA THR A 71 27.83 10.51 -26.08
C THR A 71 28.05 9.18 -25.35
N THR A 72 29.28 8.71 -25.33
CA THR A 72 29.70 7.51 -24.62
C THR A 72 30.79 7.81 -23.60
N CYS A 73 30.66 7.28 -22.39
CA CYS A 73 31.72 7.28 -21.38
C CYS A 73 32.03 5.82 -20.99
N GLY A 74 33.14 5.28 -21.51
CA GLY A 74 33.45 3.86 -21.38
C GLY A 74 32.36 3.00 -22.02
N THR A 75 31.69 2.17 -21.22
CA THR A 75 30.56 1.31 -21.66
C THR A 75 29.18 1.95 -21.46
N LEU A 76 29.10 3.17 -20.92
CA LEU A 76 27.84 3.89 -20.78
C LEU A 76 27.53 4.70 -22.03
N ARG A 77 26.31 4.57 -22.55
CA ARG A 77 25.74 5.46 -23.56
C ARG A 77 24.86 6.47 -22.83
N VAL A 78 25.28 7.74 -22.80
CA VAL A 78 24.52 8.80 -22.13
C VAL A 78 23.78 9.61 -23.18
N ARG A 79 22.46 9.76 -23.01
CA ARG A 79 21.61 10.52 -23.92
C ARG A 79 20.73 11.50 -23.20
N GLY A 80 20.41 12.61 -23.83
CA GLY A 80 19.49 13.59 -23.27
C GLY A 80 19.10 14.63 -24.30
N ARG A 81 18.43 15.66 -23.82
CA ARG A 81 17.98 16.75 -24.66
C ARG A 81 18.15 18.04 -23.90
N ALA A 82 19.03 18.90 -24.37
CA ALA A 82 19.20 20.23 -23.81
C ALA A 82 18.00 21.09 -24.22
N ASP A 83 17.52 21.95 -23.32
CA ASP A 83 16.33 22.78 -23.59
C ASP A 83 16.63 23.81 -24.69
N GLY A 84 17.87 24.30 -24.78
CA GLY A 84 18.35 25.00 -25.98
C GLY A 84 19.85 25.31 -26.04
N TYR A 85 20.29 25.80 -27.20
CA TYR A 85 21.68 26.12 -27.49
C TYR A 85 21.80 27.38 -28.38
N GLU A 86 22.54 28.38 -27.92
CA GLU A 86 22.85 29.62 -28.64
C GLU A 86 24.28 29.58 -29.22
N ALA A 87 24.39 29.41 -30.55
CA ALA A 87 25.68 29.17 -31.21
C ALA A 87 26.64 30.38 -31.14
N ARG A 88 26.11 31.62 -31.20
CA ARG A 88 26.94 32.84 -31.18
C ARG A 88 27.67 33.03 -29.86
N ARG A 89 27.02 32.67 -28.74
CA ARG A 89 27.57 32.81 -27.39
C ARG A 89 28.20 31.52 -26.87
N ARG A 90 28.11 30.43 -27.64
CA ARG A 90 28.44 29.07 -27.18
C ARG A 90 27.77 28.83 -25.82
N ARG A 91 26.46 29.03 -25.79
CA ARG A 91 25.67 28.96 -24.56
C ARG A 91 24.67 27.82 -24.63
N VAL A 92 24.78 26.86 -23.72
CA VAL A 92 23.75 25.84 -23.52
C VAL A 92 22.80 26.28 -22.40
N GLU A 93 21.51 26.05 -22.58
CA GLU A 93 20.45 26.42 -21.63
C GLU A 93 19.74 25.17 -21.11
N GLU A 94 19.57 25.14 -19.79
CA GLU A 94 18.63 24.26 -19.10
C GLU A 94 17.54 25.13 -18.46
N ILE A 95 16.30 24.96 -18.93
CA ILE A 95 15.16 25.76 -18.55
C ILE A 95 14.42 25.07 -17.39
N LYS A 96 14.02 25.86 -16.39
CA LYS A 96 13.28 25.39 -15.23
C LYS A 96 12.13 26.34 -14.96
N THR A 97 10.94 25.79 -14.85
CA THR A 97 9.74 26.55 -14.53
C THR A 97 9.42 26.40 -13.05
N PHE A 98 9.04 27.50 -12.41
CA PHE A 98 8.68 27.50 -11.00
C PHE A 98 7.57 28.54 -10.73
N ARG A 99 7.06 28.52 -9.51
CA ARG A 99 6.15 29.54 -8.97
C ARG A 99 6.67 29.98 -7.61
N GLY A 100 6.64 31.28 -7.34
CA GLY A 100 7.03 31.85 -6.05
C GLY A 100 8.41 32.50 -6.07
N ASP A 101 9.10 32.48 -4.94
CA ASP A 101 10.40 33.15 -4.81
C ASP A 101 11.53 32.31 -5.42
N PHE A 102 12.34 32.93 -6.28
CA PHE A 102 13.53 32.31 -6.85
C PHE A 102 14.51 31.86 -5.77
N ASP A 103 14.66 32.63 -4.70
CA ASP A 103 15.56 32.31 -3.58
C ASP A 103 15.06 31.14 -2.73
N ALA A 104 13.79 30.76 -2.87
CA ALA A 104 13.25 29.54 -2.27
C ALA A 104 13.66 28.25 -3.02
N ILE A 105 14.18 28.34 -4.25
CA ILE A 105 14.69 27.17 -4.99
C ILE A 105 15.90 26.62 -4.25
N ARG A 106 15.75 25.44 -3.66
CA ARG A 106 16.70 24.85 -2.73
C ARG A 106 18.02 24.45 -3.39
N GLY A 107 19.10 24.53 -2.61
CA GLY A 107 20.46 24.22 -3.09
C GLY A 107 20.61 22.82 -3.67
N ASN A 108 19.90 21.83 -3.11
CA ASN A 108 19.89 20.45 -3.61
C ASN A 108 19.26 20.33 -5.02
N HIS A 109 18.18 21.06 -5.30
CA HIS A 109 17.53 21.11 -6.62
C HIS A 109 18.40 21.88 -7.62
N ARG A 110 18.94 23.04 -7.21
CA ARG A 110 19.87 23.82 -8.05
C ARG A 110 21.10 23.00 -8.44
N ALA A 111 21.65 22.19 -7.52
CA ALA A 111 22.78 21.31 -7.80
C ALA A 111 22.46 20.30 -8.92
N LEU A 112 21.26 19.72 -8.92
CA LEU A 112 20.81 18.81 -9.98
C LEU A 112 20.59 19.52 -11.32
N HIS A 113 20.07 20.75 -11.32
CA HIS A 113 19.91 21.55 -12.53
C HIS A 113 21.27 21.88 -13.14
N TRP A 114 22.23 22.35 -12.32
CA TRP A 114 23.59 22.61 -12.77
C TRP A 114 24.28 21.38 -13.33
N ALA A 115 24.12 20.21 -12.68
CA ALA A 115 24.70 18.97 -13.17
C ALA A 115 24.19 18.58 -14.57
N GLN A 116 22.89 18.77 -14.83
CA GLN A 116 22.30 18.52 -16.15
C GLN A 116 22.86 19.51 -17.20
N ALA A 117 22.83 20.80 -16.89
CA ALA A 117 23.31 21.84 -17.81
C ALA A 117 24.80 21.69 -18.14
N ARG A 118 25.64 21.40 -17.14
CA ARG A 118 27.09 21.13 -17.33
C ARG A 118 27.33 19.87 -18.14
N THR A 119 26.52 18.82 -17.94
CA THR A 119 26.58 17.59 -18.75
C THR A 119 26.27 17.87 -20.22
N TYR A 120 25.23 18.66 -20.52
CA TYR A 120 24.94 19.08 -21.89
C TYR A 120 26.03 19.97 -22.48
N GLY A 121 26.61 20.86 -21.67
CA GLY A 121 27.75 21.67 -22.08
C GLY A 121 28.95 20.82 -22.50
N TRP A 122 29.28 19.78 -21.73
CA TRP A 122 30.30 18.80 -22.13
C TRP A 122 29.97 18.13 -23.47
N MET A 123 28.74 17.62 -23.62
CA MET A 123 28.34 16.90 -24.84
C MET A 123 28.46 17.78 -26.09
N LEU A 124 28.10 19.07 -25.98
CA LEU A 124 28.26 20.03 -27.09
C LEU A 124 29.73 20.36 -27.35
N CYS A 125 30.55 20.54 -26.32
CA CYS A 125 32.00 20.69 -26.49
C CYS A 125 32.62 19.49 -27.22
N GLU A 126 32.17 18.27 -26.90
CA GLU A 126 32.65 17.05 -27.52
C GLU A 126 32.18 16.92 -28.97
N GLN A 127 30.89 17.17 -29.23
CA GLN A 127 30.29 17.04 -30.55
C GLN A 127 30.81 18.07 -31.55
N ASP A 128 30.89 19.34 -31.13
CA ASP A 128 31.15 20.48 -32.02
C ASP A 128 32.59 21.01 -31.90
N GLY A 129 33.42 20.41 -31.02
CA GLY A 129 34.83 20.74 -30.86
C GLY A 129 35.09 22.09 -30.17
N HIS A 130 34.24 22.50 -29.24
CA HIS A 130 34.42 23.75 -28.49
C HIS A 130 35.38 23.57 -27.30
N GLU A 131 36.35 24.48 -27.16
CA GLU A 131 37.30 24.52 -26.03
C GLU A 131 36.70 25.08 -24.73
N GLU A 132 35.59 25.83 -24.86
CA GLU A 132 34.86 26.44 -23.75
C GLU A 132 33.37 26.45 -24.06
N MET A 133 32.54 26.45 -23.01
CA MET A 133 31.09 26.56 -23.10
C MET A 133 30.54 27.39 -21.96
N THR A 134 29.61 28.28 -22.28
CA THR A 134 28.78 28.95 -21.28
C THR A 134 27.59 28.06 -20.97
N VAL A 135 27.39 27.76 -19.70
CA VAL A 135 26.28 26.95 -19.21
C VAL A 135 25.31 27.88 -18.48
N ALA A 136 24.05 27.86 -18.86
CA ALA A 136 23.03 28.71 -18.30
C ALA A 136 21.86 27.92 -17.71
N LEU A 137 21.49 28.24 -16.46
CA LEU A 137 20.20 27.87 -15.91
C LEU A 137 19.23 29.01 -16.10
N VAL A 138 18.13 28.77 -16.80
CA VAL A 138 17.07 29.75 -17.02
C VAL A 138 15.88 29.38 -16.17
N TYR A 139 15.63 30.14 -15.11
CA TYR A 139 14.46 29.96 -14.27
C TYR A 139 13.36 30.93 -14.69
N LEU A 140 12.22 30.38 -15.10
CA LEU A 140 11.04 31.13 -15.49
C LEU A 140 10.00 31.06 -14.38
N ASP A 141 9.64 32.22 -13.82
CA ASP A 141 8.45 32.35 -12.98
C ASP A 141 7.21 32.34 -13.89
N LEU A 142 6.36 31.33 -13.75
CA LEU A 142 5.14 31.20 -14.53
C LEU A 142 4.06 32.21 -14.15
N ALA A 143 4.14 32.83 -12.97
CA ALA A 143 3.19 33.83 -12.53
C ALA A 143 3.48 35.21 -13.13
N THR A 144 4.74 35.64 -13.12
CA THR A 144 5.14 36.97 -13.63
C THR A 144 5.62 36.93 -15.08
N GLY A 145 6.11 35.77 -15.53
CA GLY A 145 6.79 35.60 -16.81
C GLY A 145 8.25 36.05 -16.79
N ASP A 146 8.80 36.40 -15.62
CA ASP A 146 10.18 36.88 -15.48
C ASP A 146 11.19 35.73 -15.59
N GLU A 147 12.31 36.02 -16.25
CA GLU A 147 13.45 35.10 -16.36
C GLU A 147 14.56 35.50 -15.40
N THR A 148 15.00 34.56 -14.56
CA THR A 148 16.27 34.65 -13.84
C THR A 148 17.27 33.73 -14.50
N VAL A 149 18.33 34.32 -15.06
CA VAL A 149 19.40 33.57 -15.75
C VAL A 149 20.64 33.53 -14.86
N LEU A 150 21.10 32.32 -14.54
CA LEU A 150 22.39 32.10 -13.91
C LEU A 150 23.34 31.52 -14.95
N GLU A 151 24.51 32.13 -15.13
CA GLU A 151 25.50 31.71 -16.13
C GLU A 151 26.84 31.38 -15.48
N GLU A 152 27.48 30.33 -15.98
CA GLU A 152 28.85 29.99 -15.66
C GLU A 152 29.60 29.60 -16.94
N SER A 153 30.78 30.17 -17.16
CA SER A 153 31.67 29.74 -18.25
C SER A 153 32.64 28.68 -17.75
N HIS A 154 32.73 27.57 -18.48
CA HIS A 154 33.57 26.43 -18.13
C HIS A 154 34.47 26.04 -19.30
N SER A 155 35.69 25.60 -18.99
CA SER A 155 36.54 24.96 -20.00
C SER A 155 36.01 23.56 -20.33
N ARG A 156 36.32 23.09 -21.53
CA ARG A 156 36.03 21.73 -21.97
C ARG A 156 36.52 20.68 -20.98
N GLU A 157 37.72 20.83 -20.43
CA GLU A 157 38.31 19.90 -19.47
C GLU A 157 37.53 19.84 -18.16
N THR A 158 37.03 20.99 -17.69
CA THR A 158 36.25 21.07 -16.45
C THR A 158 34.91 20.34 -16.62
N LEU A 159 34.22 20.60 -17.74
CA LEU A 159 32.95 19.94 -18.06
C LEU A 159 33.16 18.42 -18.27
N ARG A 160 34.25 18.04 -18.94
CA ARG A 160 34.64 16.65 -19.13
C ARG A 160 34.85 15.93 -17.79
N ALA A 161 35.66 16.50 -16.91
CA ALA A 161 35.97 15.90 -15.61
C ALA A 161 34.70 15.71 -14.77
N HIS A 162 33.79 16.70 -14.79
CA HIS A 162 32.49 16.59 -14.13
C HIS A 162 31.64 15.44 -14.70
N PHE A 163 31.52 15.38 -16.03
CA PHE A 163 30.77 14.32 -16.71
C PHE A 163 31.36 12.93 -16.45
N GLU A 164 32.68 12.78 -16.56
CA GLU A 164 33.39 11.52 -16.30
C GLU A 164 33.23 11.08 -14.83
N GLN A 165 33.19 12.01 -13.87
CA GLN A 165 32.92 11.69 -12.46
C GLN A 165 31.50 11.13 -12.25
N LEU A 166 30.48 11.74 -12.87
CA LEU A 166 29.11 11.25 -12.81
C LEU A 166 28.99 9.86 -13.45
N CYS A 167 29.61 9.68 -14.62
CA CYS A 167 29.66 8.41 -15.33
C CYS A 167 30.39 7.34 -14.52
N ALA A 168 31.49 7.66 -13.84
CA ALA A 168 32.23 6.71 -13.01
C ALA A 168 31.37 6.20 -11.84
N ARG A 169 30.67 7.10 -11.13
CA ARG A 169 29.77 6.75 -10.02
C ARG A 169 28.62 5.85 -10.48
N TYR A 170 27.98 6.20 -11.59
CA TYR A 170 26.86 5.43 -12.13
C TYR A 170 27.31 4.10 -12.73
N SER A 171 28.42 4.07 -13.47
CA SER A 171 29.01 2.84 -14.03
C SER A 171 29.35 1.83 -12.93
N ALA A 172 29.97 2.29 -11.85
CA ALA A 172 30.33 1.42 -10.73
C ALA A 172 29.09 0.77 -10.12
N TRP A 173 28.03 1.55 -9.90
CA TRP A 173 26.75 1.04 -9.44
C TRP A 173 26.09 0.08 -10.43
N ALA A 174 25.95 0.47 -11.70
CA ALA A 174 25.28 -0.32 -12.72
C ALA A 174 25.99 -1.67 -12.93
N THR A 175 27.33 -1.67 -12.90
CA THR A 175 28.14 -2.90 -12.99
C THR A 175 27.94 -3.79 -11.77
N ALA A 176 27.98 -3.22 -10.56
CA ALA A 176 27.75 -3.98 -9.32
C ALA A 176 26.32 -4.57 -9.26
N GLU A 177 25.33 -3.83 -9.75
CA GLU A 177 23.94 -4.26 -9.81
C GLU A 177 23.73 -5.36 -10.87
N ALA A 178 24.35 -5.22 -12.06
CA ALA A 178 24.31 -6.26 -13.08
C ALA A 178 25.00 -7.56 -12.61
N ALA A 179 26.16 -7.45 -11.95
CA ALA A 179 26.87 -8.58 -11.38
C ALA A 179 26.05 -9.27 -10.28
N HIS A 180 25.43 -8.49 -9.40
CA HIS A 180 24.48 -8.99 -8.38
C HIS A 180 23.33 -9.75 -9.01
N ARG A 181 22.64 -9.16 -10.00
CA ARG A 181 21.50 -9.82 -10.68
C ARG A 181 21.90 -11.12 -11.34
N ALA A 182 23.03 -11.14 -12.06
CA ALA A 182 23.52 -12.36 -12.70
C ALA A 182 23.86 -13.46 -11.67
N SER A 183 24.49 -13.09 -10.56
CA SER A 183 24.83 -14.02 -9.47
C SER A 183 23.61 -14.55 -8.73
N LEU A 184 22.64 -13.67 -8.45
CA LEU A 184 21.37 -14.04 -7.85
C LEU A 184 20.55 -14.94 -8.78
N ASP A 185 20.47 -14.63 -10.07
CA ASP A 185 19.76 -15.47 -11.04
C ASP A 185 20.39 -16.87 -11.15
N ALA A 186 21.73 -16.96 -11.13
CA ALA A 186 22.42 -18.26 -11.07
C ALA A 186 22.10 -19.02 -9.78
N THR A 187 22.01 -18.31 -8.65
CA THR A 187 21.63 -18.91 -7.36
C THR A 187 20.18 -19.42 -7.38
N LEU A 188 19.26 -18.61 -7.91
CA LEU A 188 17.83 -18.94 -7.97
C LEU A 188 17.49 -20.00 -9.01
N ALA A 189 18.31 -20.18 -10.05
CA ALA A 189 18.15 -21.26 -11.03
C ALA A 189 18.21 -22.65 -10.38
N GLY A 190 19.05 -22.81 -9.34
CA GLY A 190 19.14 -24.02 -8.53
C GLY A 190 18.21 -24.03 -7.31
N LEU A 191 17.26 -23.11 -7.19
CA LEU A 191 16.40 -23.03 -6.00
C LEU A 191 15.46 -24.24 -5.92
N GLU A 192 15.67 -25.02 -4.87
CA GLU A 192 14.83 -26.14 -4.46
C GLU A 192 13.89 -25.72 -3.34
N PHE A 193 12.79 -26.47 -3.18
CA PHE A 193 11.91 -26.25 -2.05
C PHE A 193 12.67 -26.60 -0.76
N PRO A 194 12.66 -25.73 0.27
CA PRO A 194 13.59 -25.84 1.40
C PRO A 194 13.28 -27.00 2.37
N TYR A 195 12.14 -27.67 2.21
CA TYR A 195 11.76 -28.84 3.00
C TYR A 195 11.73 -30.09 2.13
N ARG A 196 11.84 -31.26 2.77
CA ARG A 196 11.83 -32.56 2.09
C ARG A 196 10.58 -32.76 1.22
N ASP A 197 9.42 -32.42 1.77
CA ASP A 197 8.12 -32.62 1.13
C ASP A 197 7.25 -31.36 1.27
N PHE A 198 6.39 -31.14 0.27
CA PHE A 198 5.34 -30.13 0.35
C PHE A 198 4.22 -30.60 1.29
N ARG A 199 3.64 -29.67 2.07
CA ARG A 199 2.40 -29.94 2.80
C ARG A 199 1.23 -30.13 1.83
N ALA A 200 0.13 -30.71 2.31
CA ALA A 200 -1.10 -30.86 1.53
C ALA A 200 -1.57 -29.49 0.98
N GLY A 201 -1.91 -29.44 -0.31
CA GLY A 201 -2.29 -28.22 -1.03
C GLY A 201 -1.17 -27.21 -1.31
N GLN A 202 -0.02 -27.32 -0.63
CA GLN A 202 1.08 -26.35 -0.75
C GLN A 202 1.75 -26.40 -2.14
N ARG A 203 1.91 -27.60 -2.71
CA ARG A 203 2.46 -27.78 -4.06
C ARG A 203 1.52 -27.23 -5.13
N GLU A 204 0.23 -27.50 -5.00
CA GLU A 204 -0.80 -26.99 -5.92
C GLU A 204 -0.78 -25.45 -5.96
N LEU A 205 -0.74 -24.81 -4.80
CA LEU A 205 -0.58 -23.36 -4.68
C LEU A 205 0.71 -22.89 -5.36
N ALA A 206 1.85 -23.53 -5.09
CA ALA A 206 3.12 -23.13 -5.67
C ALA A 206 3.15 -23.25 -7.20
N GLU A 207 2.59 -24.32 -7.76
CA GLU A 207 2.48 -24.51 -9.20
C GLU A 207 1.59 -23.44 -9.86
N ALA A 208 0.46 -23.09 -9.24
CA ALA A 208 -0.42 -22.06 -9.76
C ALA A 208 0.24 -20.67 -9.77
N VAL A 209 0.94 -20.30 -8.69
CA VAL A 209 1.69 -19.04 -8.61
C VAL A 209 2.78 -18.99 -9.67
N TYR A 210 3.54 -20.08 -9.86
CA TYR A 210 4.57 -20.15 -10.89
C TYR A 210 3.98 -19.97 -12.29
N ARG A 211 2.89 -20.67 -12.61
CA ARG A 211 2.22 -20.58 -13.92
C ARG A 211 1.63 -19.19 -14.17
N ALA A 212 1.06 -18.56 -13.15
CA ALA A 212 0.54 -17.20 -13.24
C ALA A 212 1.67 -16.19 -13.50
N ALA A 213 2.77 -16.29 -12.74
CA ALA A 213 3.94 -15.44 -12.90
C ALA A 213 4.56 -15.59 -14.30
N VAL A 214 4.84 -16.82 -14.74
CA VAL A 214 5.39 -17.12 -16.08
C VAL A 214 4.42 -16.68 -17.19
N GLY A 215 3.11 -16.87 -16.97
CA GLY A 215 2.07 -16.42 -17.91
C GLY A 215 1.86 -14.90 -17.93
N GLY A 216 2.41 -14.16 -16.96
CA GLY A 216 2.17 -12.73 -16.80
C GLY A 216 0.72 -12.39 -16.44
N ARG A 217 0.06 -13.24 -15.66
CA ARG A 217 -1.35 -13.11 -15.31
C ARG A 217 -1.53 -12.86 -13.82
N CYS A 218 -2.68 -12.32 -13.47
CA CYS A 218 -3.11 -12.27 -12.07
C CYS A 218 -3.59 -13.66 -11.60
N LEU A 219 -3.43 -13.92 -10.30
CA LEU A 219 -3.94 -15.10 -9.62
C LEU A 219 -4.68 -14.67 -8.37
N MET A 220 -5.90 -15.18 -8.19
CA MET A 220 -6.61 -15.14 -6.93
C MET A 220 -6.69 -16.53 -6.35
N THR A 221 -6.27 -16.68 -5.10
CA THR A 221 -6.29 -17.97 -4.45
C THR A 221 -6.80 -17.92 -3.03
N GLN A 222 -7.73 -18.83 -2.76
CA GLN A 222 -8.12 -19.15 -1.40
C GLN A 222 -7.25 -20.32 -0.94
N ALA A 223 -6.53 -20.10 0.15
CA ALA A 223 -5.68 -21.10 0.75
C ALA A 223 -5.84 -21.05 2.27
N PRO A 224 -6.20 -22.16 2.94
CA PRO A 224 -6.36 -22.20 4.39
C PRO A 224 -5.08 -21.80 5.14
N THR A 225 -5.23 -21.35 6.38
CA THR A 225 -4.08 -21.14 7.27
C THR A 225 -3.39 -22.47 7.59
N GLY A 226 -2.08 -22.42 7.87
CA GLY A 226 -1.31 -23.60 8.27
C GLY A 226 -0.65 -24.38 7.12
N ILE A 227 -1.09 -24.22 5.87
CA ILE A 227 -0.47 -24.93 4.73
C ILE A 227 0.90 -24.35 4.29
N GLY A 228 1.33 -23.23 4.89
CA GLY A 228 2.55 -22.53 4.51
C GLY A 228 2.42 -21.67 3.26
N LYS A 229 1.30 -20.90 3.15
CA LYS A 229 0.96 -20.02 2.02
C LYS A 229 2.10 -19.11 1.61
N THR A 230 2.71 -18.42 2.57
CA THR A 230 3.76 -17.44 2.36
C THR A 230 4.97 -18.05 1.64
N LEU A 231 5.42 -19.22 2.08
CA LEU A 231 6.50 -19.93 1.41
C LEU A 231 6.08 -20.44 0.03
N ALA A 232 4.84 -20.94 -0.08
CA ALA A 232 4.27 -21.46 -1.31
C ALA A 232 4.02 -20.38 -2.38
N THR A 233 3.98 -19.10 -2.02
CA THR A 233 3.88 -17.99 -2.97
C THR A 233 5.24 -17.38 -3.29
N LEU A 234 6.13 -17.22 -2.30
CA LEU A 234 7.47 -16.65 -2.50
C LEU A 234 8.41 -17.58 -3.29
N PHE A 235 8.45 -18.87 -2.95
CA PHE A 235 9.30 -19.86 -3.63
C PHE A 235 9.10 -19.88 -5.16
N PRO A 236 7.87 -20.10 -5.68
CA PRO A 236 7.66 -20.14 -7.12
C PRO A 236 7.90 -18.79 -7.79
N LEU A 237 7.65 -17.67 -7.10
CA LEU A 237 7.86 -16.35 -7.67
C LEU A 237 9.34 -16.04 -7.85
N LEU A 238 10.18 -16.42 -6.88
CA LEU A 238 11.63 -16.36 -7.03
C LEU A 238 12.12 -17.25 -8.18
N LYS A 239 11.56 -18.46 -8.36
CA LYS A 239 11.89 -19.31 -9.51
C LYS A 239 11.44 -18.73 -10.85
N ALA A 240 10.30 -18.04 -10.89
CA ALA A 240 9.77 -17.42 -12.10
C ALA A 240 10.58 -16.17 -12.54
N ARG A 241 11.47 -15.67 -11.68
CA ARG A 241 12.23 -14.43 -11.90
C ARG A 241 12.98 -14.43 -13.23
N ALA A 242 13.77 -15.47 -13.50
CA ALA A 242 14.55 -15.58 -14.73
C ALA A 242 13.66 -15.69 -15.97
N ALA A 243 12.59 -16.50 -15.91
CA ALA A 243 11.69 -16.74 -17.02
C ALA A 243 10.93 -15.48 -17.49
N ARG A 244 10.71 -14.51 -16.58
CA ARG A 244 9.97 -13.27 -16.88
C ARG A 244 10.75 -11.99 -16.62
N LYS A 245 12.05 -12.09 -16.36
CA LYS A 245 12.93 -10.96 -16.02
C LYS A 245 12.29 -10.09 -14.94
N ILE A 246 11.89 -10.69 -13.82
CA ILE A 246 11.29 -9.94 -12.70
C ILE A 246 12.43 -9.22 -11.96
N ASP A 247 12.40 -7.89 -11.96
CA ASP A 247 13.42 -7.10 -11.27
C ASP A 247 13.20 -7.11 -9.76
N LYS A 248 11.93 -6.98 -9.34
CA LYS A 248 11.52 -6.76 -7.95
C LYS A 248 10.33 -7.64 -7.57
N ILE A 249 10.32 -8.16 -6.35
CA ILE A 249 9.17 -8.81 -5.74
C ILE A 249 8.64 -7.91 -4.62
N PHE A 250 7.36 -7.54 -4.69
CA PHE A 250 6.69 -6.79 -3.63
C PHE A 250 5.80 -7.75 -2.85
N PHE A 251 6.13 -8.01 -1.58
CA PHE A 251 5.27 -8.72 -0.65
C PHE A 251 4.52 -7.70 0.21
N LEU A 252 3.23 -7.57 -0.03
CA LEU A 252 2.38 -6.57 0.61
C LEU A 252 1.36 -7.26 1.52
N THR A 253 1.21 -6.75 2.74
CA THR A 253 0.25 -7.28 3.73
C THR A 253 -0.51 -6.15 4.40
N ALA A 254 -1.77 -6.40 4.76
CA ALA A 254 -2.62 -5.41 5.43
C ALA A 254 -2.17 -5.09 6.87
N LYS A 255 -1.45 -6.02 7.52
CA LYS A 255 -1.15 -5.97 8.96
C LYS A 255 0.33 -6.14 9.20
N THR A 256 0.83 -5.49 10.23
CA THR A 256 2.24 -5.60 10.66
C THR A 256 2.63 -7.04 11.02
N SER A 257 1.68 -7.86 11.49
CA SER A 257 1.90 -9.27 11.84
C SER A 257 2.23 -10.18 10.65
N GLY A 258 1.85 -9.81 9.41
CA GLY A 258 2.19 -10.59 8.23
C GLY A 258 3.65 -10.43 7.77
N ARG A 259 4.31 -9.32 8.17
CA ARG A 259 5.67 -8.99 7.70
C ARG A 259 6.74 -9.95 8.22
N PRO A 260 6.77 -10.31 9.52
CA PRO A 260 7.74 -11.30 10.01
C PRO A 260 7.63 -12.64 9.29
N VAL A 261 6.42 -13.10 8.98
CA VAL A 261 6.19 -14.37 8.27
C VAL A 261 6.82 -14.35 6.87
N ALA A 262 6.71 -13.22 6.16
CA ALA A 262 7.32 -13.03 4.85
C ALA A 262 8.85 -12.96 4.93
N LEU A 263 9.36 -12.19 5.88
CA LEU A 263 10.79 -12.07 6.16
C LEU A 263 11.40 -13.44 6.51
N ASP A 264 10.78 -14.21 7.39
CA ASP A 264 11.26 -15.55 7.74
C ASP A 264 11.24 -16.50 6.54
N ALA A 265 10.16 -16.48 5.74
CA ALA A 265 10.08 -17.30 4.53
C ALA A 265 11.18 -16.96 3.51
N LEU A 266 11.42 -15.67 3.27
CA LEU A 266 12.52 -15.21 2.42
C LEU A 266 13.89 -15.65 2.95
N ARG A 267 14.08 -15.60 4.29
CA ARG A 267 15.32 -16.02 4.94
C ARG A 267 15.56 -17.52 4.83
N VAL A 268 14.50 -18.33 4.86
CA VAL A 268 14.58 -19.78 4.60
C VAL A 268 14.97 -20.08 3.15
N LEU A 269 14.47 -19.27 2.21
CA LEU A 269 14.71 -19.40 0.76
C LEU A 269 16.07 -18.84 0.31
N ASP A 270 16.65 -17.88 1.03
CA ASP A 270 17.99 -17.35 0.74
C ASP A 270 19.06 -18.43 0.99
N LYS A 271 19.50 -19.09 -0.09
CA LYS A 271 20.63 -20.04 -0.09
C LYS A 271 21.91 -19.42 -0.66
N GLY A 272 21.89 -18.13 -0.98
CA GLY A 272 23.01 -17.44 -1.61
C GLY A 272 24.19 -17.20 -0.67
N ARG A 273 25.34 -16.88 -1.26
CA ARG A 273 26.52 -16.33 -0.56
C ARG A 273 27.07 -15.13 -1.34
N GLY A 274 27.63 -14.15 -0.64
CA GLY A 274 28.15 -12.93 -1.26
C GLY A 274 27.11 -12.24 -2.16
N GLN A 275 27.45 -12.00 -3.43
CA GLN A 275 26.59 -11.37 -4.43
C GLN A 275 25.42 -12.26 -4.89
N GLY A 276 25.40 -13.55 -4.56
CA GLY A 276 24.27 -14.43 -4.87
C GLY A 276 23.15 -14.38 -3.82
N ARG A 277 23.30 -13.58 -2.75
CA ARG A 277 22.30 -13.45 -1.69
C ARG A 277 21.12 -12.63 -2.14
N LEU A 278 19.92 -13.01 -1.71
CA LEU A 278 18.74 -12.20 -1.91
C LEU A 278 18.84 -10.91 -1.08
N ARG A 279 18.70 -9.73 -1.71
CA ARG A 279 18.61 -8.46 -0.99
C ARG A 279 17.16 -8.18 -0.60
N VAL A 280 16.88 -8.08 0.70
CA VAL A 280 15.54 -7.90 1.25
C VAL A 280 15.44 -6.60 2.03
N LEU A 281 14.37 -5.85 1.80
CA LEU A 281 14.07 -4.58 2.47
C LEU A 281 12.69 -4.62 3.14
N GLU A 282 12.63 -4.31 4.43
CA GLU A 282 11.37 -4.08 5.15
C GLU A 282 11.01 -2.58 5.13
N LEU A 283 9.83 -2.25 4.59
CA LEU A 283 9.30 -0.88 4.59
C LEU A 283 8.37 -0.63 5.78
N ALA A 284 8.50 0.55 6.37
CA ALA A 284 7.67 1.00 7.48
C ALA A 284 7.27 2.47 7.37
N ALA A 285 6.08 2.76 7.89
CA ALA A 285 5.53 4.12 7.88
C ALA A 285 6.45 5.06 8.65
N ARG A 286 6.56 6.30 8.18
CA ARG A 286 7.45 7.31 8.74
C ARG A 286 7.25 7.48 10.24
N GLU A 287 6.00 7.49 10.70
CA GLU A 287 5.60 7.68 12.10
C GLU A 287 6.11 6.53 13.01
N LYS A 288 6.53 5.40 12.43
CA LYS A 288 7.05 4.23 13.16
C LYS A 288 8.57 4.13 13.16
N VAL A 289 9.26 4.88 12.29
CA VAL A 289 10.73 4.81 12.12
C VAL A 289 11.42 6.16 12.19
N CYS A 290 10.67 7.26 12.32
CA CYS A 290 11.23 8.59 12.48
C CYS A 290 11.83 8.74 13.88
N GLU A 291 13.10 9.16 13.93
CA GLU A 291 13.80 9.46 15.19
C GLU A 291 13.38 10.82 15.78
N TYR A 292 12.72 11.66 14.98
CA TYR A 292 12.30 13.01 15.34
C TYR A 292 10.85 13.27 14.86
N PRO A 293 9.84 12.56 15.38
CA PRO A 293 8.46 12.63 14.89
C PRO A 293 7.84 14.02 15.02
N ASP A 294 8.29 14.82 15.99
CA ASP A 294 7.81 16.18 16.24
C ASP A 294 8.52 17.24 15.39
N ARG A 295 9.42 16.83 14.48
CA ARG A 295 10.21 17.75 13.66
C ARG A 295 9.85 17.63 12.18
N ALA A 296 9.93 18.77 11.50
CA ALA A 296 9.79 18.85 10.06
C ALA A 296 10.98 18.17 9.34
N CYS A 297 10.72 17.59 8.16
CA CYS A 297 11.71 16.85 7.38
C CYS A 297 12.54 17.79 6.47
N HIS A 298 13.29 18.71 7.06
CA HIS A 298 14.26 19.56 6.35
C HIS A 298 15.49 19.86 7.23
N GLY A 299 16.62 20.27 6.64
CA GLY A 299 17.90 20.37 7.35
C GLY A 299 18.02 21.45 8.44
N GLU A 300 17.15 22.45 8.41
CA GLU A 300 17.05 23.44 9.52
C GLU A 300 16.38 22.83 10.77
N ALA A 301 15.39 21.95 10.60
CA ALA A 301 14.62 21.36 11.70
C ALA A 301 15.17 19.99 12.16
N CYS A 302 15.55 19.14 11.22
CA CYS A 302 15.94 17.75 11.48
C CYS A 302 17.45 17.53 11.24
N PRO A 303 18.20 17.06 12.26
CA PRO A 303 19.65 16.84 12.12
C PRO A 303 19.99 15.72 11.12
N LEU A 304 19.08 14.76 10.92
CA LEU A 304 19.24 13.68 9.93
C LEU A 304 18.89 14.11 8.50
N ALA A 305 18.23 15.27 8.33
CA ALA A 305 17.91 15.84 7.03
C ALA A 305 19.02 16.79 6.53
N ARG A 306 19.73 17.46 7.46
CA ARG A 306 20.86 18.34 7.14
C ARG A 306 21.98 17.56 6.45
N GLY A 307 22.53 18.01 5.33
CA GLY A 307 23.58 17.30 4.59
C GLY A 307 23.24 15.84 4.27
N PHE A 308 21.94 15.50 4.16
CA PHE A 308 21.50 14.12 3.92
C PHE A 308 22.13 13.55 2.65
N TYR A 309 22.07 14.30 1.54
CA TYR A 309 22.59 13.83 0.26
C TYR A 309 24.11 13.79 0.20
N ASP A 310 24.80 14.55 1.05
CA ASP A 310 26.27 14.51 1.15
C ASP A 310 26.73 13.25 1.88
N ARG A 311 25.96 12.79 2.88
CA ARG A 311 26.24 11.57 3.68
C ARG A 311 25.63 10.29 3.09
N LEU A 312 24.63 10.44 2.23
CA LEU A 312 23.88 9.35 1.61
C LEU A 312 24.77 8.34 0.83
N PRO A 313 25.81 8.73 0.07
CA PRO A 313 26.63 7.78 -0.68
C PRO A 313 27.29 6.71 0.21
N ALA A 314 27.89 7.12 1.33
CA ALA A 314 28.54 6.20 2.27
C ALA A 314 27.52 5.29 2.97
N ALA A 315 26.37 5.85 3.37
CA ALA A 315 25.28 5.08 3.95
C ALA A 315 24.74 4.02 2.98
N ARG A 316 24.55 4.39 1.70
CA ARG A 316 24.10 3.47 0.63
C ARG A 316 25.13 2.39 0.34
N GLU A 317 26.41 2.72 0.31
CA GLU A 317 27.48 1.75 0.08
C GLU A 317 27.51 0.69 1.19
N GLN A 318 27.46 1.10 2.46
CA GLN A 318 27.37 0.15 3.57
C GLN A 318 26.06 -0.66 3.51
N ALA A 319 24.92 -0.02 3.26
CA ALA A 319 23.63 -0.71 3.18
C ALA A 319 23.56 -1.72 2.02
N ALA A 320 24.17 -1.42 0.88
CA ALA A 320 24.21 -2.33 -0.27
C ALA A 320 25.02 -3.61 0.00
N GLN A 321 25.93 -3.60 0.98
CA GLN A 321 26.67 -4.78 1.44
C GLN A 321 25.84 -5.65 2.40
N VAL A 322 24.77 -5.10 2.98
CA VAL A 322 23.88 -5.80 3.89
C VAL A 322 22.69 -6.36 3.10
N ALA A 323 22.70 -7.68 2.88
CA ALA A 323 21.63 -8.35 2.16
C ALA A 323 20.26 -8.27 2.89
N TRP A 324 20.25 -8.07 4.20
CA TRP A 324 19.02 -8.08 5.01
C TRP A 324 18.81 -6.74 5.70
N LEU A 325 18.02 -5.86 5.08
CA LEU A 325 17.66 -4.55 5.60
C LEU A 325 16.27 -4.61 6.23
N ASP A 326 16.19 -5.27 7.38
CA ASP A 326 15.03 -5.11 8.26
C ASP A 326 15.04 -3.73 8.94
N ARG A 327 13.97 -3.41 9.68
CA ARG A 327 13.85 -2.11 10.36
C ARG A 327 15.04 -1.78 11.25
N GLN A 328 15.60 -2.76 11.97
CA GLN A 328 16.68 -2.51 12.91
C GLN A 328 18.00 -2.33 12.18
N ALA A 329 18.34 -3.24 11.26
CA ALA A 329 19.59 -3.16 10.50
C ALA A 329 19.69 -1.87 9.69
N LEU A 330 18.59 -1.46 9.04
CA LEU A 330 18.55 -0.22 8.26
C LEU A 330 18.70 1.00 9.16
N ARG A 331 18.05 1.01 10.33
CA ARG A 331 18.16 2.08 11.31
C ARG A 331 19.60 2.23 11.82
N ASP A 332 20.25 1.12 12.16
CA ASP A 332 21.62 1.14 12.68
C ASP A 332 22.61 1.71 11.65
N ILE A 333 22.48 1.32 10.38
CA ILE A 333 23.29 1.90 9.30
C ILE A 333 22.99 3.38 9.10
N ALA A 334 21.70 3.74 9.04
CA ALA A 334 21.29 5.13 8.83
C ALA A 334 21.87 6.05 9.92
N LEU A 335 21.78 5.63 11.19
CA LEU A 335 22.29 6.40 12.32
C LEU A 335 23.82 6.45 12.38
N ALA A 336 24.51 5.37 11.97
CA ALA A 336 25.97 5.37 11.88
C ALA A 336 26.50 6.40 10.86
N HIS A 337 25.72 6.70 9.83
CA HIS A 337 26.02 7.74 8.83
C HIS A 337 25.23 9.03 9.05
N GLU A 338 24.52 9.13 10.16
CA GLU A 338 23.70 10.29 10.54
C GLU A 338 22.66 10.71 9.48
N VAL A 339 22.13 9.76 8.71
CA VAL A 339 21.06 9.97 7.72
C VAL A 339 19.71 9.46 8.23
N CYS A 340 18.61 9.93 7.63
CA CYS A 340 17.26 9.52 8.03
C CYS A 340 16.95 8.07 7.63
N PRO A 341 16.57 7.16 8.56
CA PRO A 341 16.24 5.77 8.25
C PRO A 341 15.09 5.62 7.23
N TYR A 342 14.07 6.47 7.32
CA TYR A 342 12.92 6.43 6.41
C TYR A 342 13.30 6.72 4.95
N PHE A 343 14.12 7.75 4.71
CA PHE A 343 14.57 8.11 3.36
C PHE A 343 15.67 7.19 2.86
N LEU A 344 16.52 6.66 3.74
CA LEU A 344 17.45 5.60 3.36
C LEU A 344 16.68 4.36 2.89
N ALA A 345 15.56 3.99 3.51
CA ALA A 345 14.73 2.87 3.04
C ALA A 345 14.24 3.09 1.60
N GLN A 346 13.77 4.31 1.28
CA GLN A 346 13.33 4.65 -0.07
C GLN A 346 14.46 4.54 -1.09
N GLU A 347 15.65 5.06 -0.76
CA GLU A 347 16.82 4.93 -1.62
C GLU A 347 17.22 3.44 -1.79
N MET A 348 17.24 2.66 -0.71
CA MET A 348 17.59 1.25 -0.74
C MET A 348 16.58 0.36 -1.49
N SER A 349 15.37 0.86 -1.80
CA SER A 349 14.41 0.15 -2.66
C SER A 349 14.99 -0.15 -4.05
N HIS A 350 15.90 0.71 -4.55
CA HIS A 350 16.57 0.51 -5.83
C HIS A 350 17.54 -0.68 -5.81
N TRP A 351 18.12 -1.02 -4.65
CA TRP A 351 19.06 -2.14 -4.47
C TRP A 351 18.41 -3.45 -4.03
N ALA A 352 17.20 -3.40 -3.46
CA ALA A 352 16.52 -4.58 -2.94
C ALA A 352 15.91 -5.45 -4.05
N ASP A 353 15.97 -6.78 -3.94
CA ASP A 353 15.30 -7.72 -4.85
C ASP A 353 13.87 -8.03 -4.37
N ALA A 354 13.67 -8.09 -3.06
CA ALA A 354 12.36 -8.32 -2.44
C ALA A 354 12.05 -7.25 -1.40
N LEU A 355 10.86 -6.67 -1.46
CA LEU A 355 10.40 -5.62 -0.58
C LEU A 355 9.16 -6.09 0.18
N VAL A 356 9.19 -5.97 1.51
CA VAL A 356 8.09 -6.37 2.39
C VAL A 356 7.47 -5.12 3.00
N GLY A 357 6.17 -4.90 2.79
CA GLY A 357 5.52 -3.65 3.21
C GLY A 357 4.00 -3.73 3.33
N ASP A 358 3.38 -2.57 3.54
CA ASP A 358 1.92 -2.41 3.54
C ASP A 358 1.37 -2.15 2.12
N TYR A 359 0.09 -2.49 1.90
CA TYR A 359 -0.63 -2.21 0.64
C TYR A 359 -0.48 -0.78 0.14
N ASN A 360 -0.45 0.21 1.03
CA ASN A 360 -0.38 1.63 0.69
C ASN A 360 0.85 1.97 -0.16
N TYR A 361 1.95 1.20 -0.05
CA TYR A 361 3.15 1.46 -0.85
C TYR A 361 2.96 1.18 -2.34
N TYR A 362 1.95 0.38 -2.73
CA TYR A 362 1.68 0.05 -4.13
C TYR A 362 0.28 0.45 -4.60
N PHE A 363 -0.73 0.42 -3.73
CA PHE A 363 -2.13 0.62 -4.11
C PHE A 363 -2.68 2.03 -3.83
N ASP A 364 -2.03 2.84 -2.99
CA ASP A 364 -2.47 4.21 -2.71
C ASP A 364 -2.21 5.17 -3.88
N SER A 365 -3.02 6.22 -4.05
CA SER A 365 -2.80 7.25 -5.09
C SER A 365 -1.39 7.87 -5.07
N SER A 366 -0.77 7.96 -3.89
CA SER A 366 0.57 8.49 -3.63
C SER A 366 1.62 7.41 -3.36
N ALA A 367 1.32 6.15 -3.70
CA ALA A 367 2.15 4.98 -3.50
C ALA A 367 3.58 5.12 -4.06
N PHE A 368 4.57 5.28 -3.17
CA PHE A 368 5.99 5.41 -3.53
C PHE A 368 6.50 4.23 -4.37
N LEU A 369 6.26 2.97 -3.99
CA LEU A 369 6.81 1.83 -4.76
C LEU A 369 6.21 1.75 -6.16
N TYR A 370 4.93 2.11 -6.31
CA TYR A 370 4.31 2.16 -7.63
C TYR A 370 4.92 3.28 -8.48
N ALA A 371 5.09 4.47 -7.92
CA ALA A 371 5.73 5.59 -8.62
C ALA A 371 7.18 5.26 -9.01
N THR A 372 7.98 4.73 -8.09
CA THR A 372 9.37 4.34 -8.36
C THR A 372 9.46 3.20 -9.37
N MET A 373 8.57 2.19 -9.29
CA MET A 373 8.50 1.12 -10.29
C MET A 373 8.27 1.67 -11.69
N ARG A 374 7.34 2.63 -11.82
CA ARG A 374 7.03 3.30 -13.10
C ARG A 374 8.18 4.17 -13.60
N GLU A 375 8.84 4.92 -12.72
CA GLU A 375 9.94 5.82 -13.09
C GLU A 375 11.21 5.06 -13.48
N ALA A 376 11.52 3.98 -12.76
CA ALA A 376 12.70 3.15 -12.98
C ALA A 376 12.45 1.98 -13.94
N ASP A 377 11.25 1.90 -14.55
CA ASP A 377 10.81 0.86 -15.48
C ASP A 377 11.03 -0.57 -14.95
N TRP A 378 10.70 -0.79 -13.67
CA TRP A 378 10.88 -2.09 -13.04
C TRP A 378 9.80 -3.07 -13.47
N ARG A 379 10.24 -4.29 -13.80
CA ARG A 379 9.36 -5.44 -13.99
C ARG A 379 9.05 -6.06 -12.62
N ALA A 380 8.08 -5.49 -11.92
CA ALA A 380 7.71 -5.93 -10.57
C ALA A 380 6.66 -7.04 -10.58
N ALA A 381 6.79 -8.02 -9.69
CA ALA A 381 5.72 -8.97 -9.36
C ALA A 381 5.22 -8.73 -7.93
N VAL A 382 3.90 -8.80 -7.74
CA VAL A 382 3.25 -8.38 -6.49
C VAL A 382 2.54 -9.55 -5.82
N LEU A 383 2.81 -9.76 -4.55
CA LEU A 383 2.13 -10.68 -3.66
C LEU A 383 1.28 -9.88 -2.68
N VAL A 384 -0.03 -10.16 -2.63
CA VAL A 384 -0.98 -9.51 -1.73
C VAL A 384 -1.47 -10.56 -0.73
N ASP A 385 -0.90 -10.54 0.47
CA ASP A 385 -1.22 -11.45 1.57
C ASP A 385 -2.42 -10.96 2.39
N GLU A 386 -3.34 -11.87 2.70
CA GLU A 386 -4.63 -11.54 3.30
C GLU A 386 -5.41 -10.52 2.45
N ALA A 387 -5.42 -10.78 1.13
CA ALA A 387 -6.04 -9.95 0.09
C ALA A 387 -7.52 -9.63 0.33
N HIS A 388 -8.20 -10.39 1.18
CA HIS A 388 -9.56 -10.11 1.61
C HIS A 388 -9.71 -8.74 2.29
N ASN A 389 -8.63 -8.19 2.84
CA ASN A 389 -8.60 -6.84 3.43
C ASN A 389 -8.42 -5.73 2.37
N LEU A 390 -7.99 -6.06 1.16
CA LEU A 390 -7.61 -5.05 0.16
C LEU A 390 -8.81 -4.18 -0.24
N LEU A 391 -10.03 -4.74 -0.31
CA LEU A 391 -11.23 -4.00 -0.70
C LEU A 391 -11.51 -2.83 0.24
N GLU A 392 -11.61 -3.08 1.53
CA GLU A 392 -11.84 -2.03 2.54
C GLU A 392 -10.66 -1.05 2.63
N ARG A 393 -9.43 -1.56 2.51
CA ARG A 393 -8.22 -0.71 2.51
C ARG A 393 -8.20 0.23 1.31
N ALA A 394 -8.55 -0.26 0.11
CA ALA A 394 -8.60 0.54 -1.10
C ALA A 394 -9.75 1.57 -1.08
N ARG A 395 -10.94 1.21 -0.59
CA ARG A 395 -12.03 2.18 -0.33
C ARG A 395 -11.55 3.34 0.54
N GLY A 396 -10.75 3.05 1.56
CA GLY A 396 -10.10 4.06 2.40
C GLY A 396 -9.08 4.92 1.64
N MET A 397 -8.15 4.30 0.89
CA MET A 397 -7.14 5.00 0.06
C MET A 397 -7.78 5.98 -0.94
N TYR A 398 -8.95 5.63 -1.47
CA TYR A 398 -9.67 6.39 -2.48
C TYR A 398 -10.90 7.13 -1.93
N THR A 399 -10.93 7.37 -0.62
CA THR A 399 -11.88 8.29 0.02
C THR A 399 -11.13 9.55 0.45
N ALA A 400 -11.74 10.72 0.24
CA ALA A 400 -11.23 11.99 0.74
C ALA A 400 -12.33 12.68 1.55
N ALA A 401 -12.00 13.17 2.74
CA ALA A 401 -12.91 13.96 3.56
C ALA A 401 -12.29 15.32 3.86
N LEU A 402 -13.13 16.33 3.87
CA LEU A 402 -12.81 17.65 4.37
C LEU A 402 -13.60 17.83 5.66
N ASP A 403 -12.91 18.07 6.76
CA ASP A 403 -13.55 18.26 8.07
C ASP A 403 -13.84 19.74 8.31
N GLY A 404 -15.06 20.06 8.77
CA GLY A 404 -15.48 21.43 9.05
C GLY A 404 -14.57 22.12 10.07
N ALA A 405 -14.19 21.42 11.15
CA ALA A 405 -13.25 21.93 12.13
C ALA A 405 -11.83 22.16 11.57
N ALA A 406 -11.36 21.33 10.63
CA ALA A 406 -10.06 21.54 10.00
C ALA A 406 -10.07 22.76 9.08
N LEU A 407 -11.16 22.96 8.32
CA LEU A 407 -11.37 24.15 7.51
C LEU A 407 -11.52 25.42 8.35
N GLU A 408 -12.29 25.37 9.44
CA GLU A 408 -12.44 26.48 10.38
C GLU A 408 -11.11 26.87 11.02
N GLU A 409 -10.35 25.88 11.47
CA GLU A 409 -9.03 26.11 12.05
C GLU A 409 -8.06 26.69 11.01
N ALA A 410 -8.03 26.14 9.79
CA ALA A 410 -7.24 26.67 8.68
C ALA A 410 -7.61 28.13 8.34
N HIS A 411 -8.90 28.45 8.36
CA HIS A 411 -9.40 29.81 8.17
C HIS A 411 -9.03 30.75 9.34
N ARG A 412 -9.06 30.26 10.58
CA ARG A 412 -8.70 31.02 11.79
C ARG A 412 -7.22 31.41 11.80
N VAL A 413 -6.34 30.47 11.45
CA VAL A 413 -4.89 30.70 11.37
C VAL A 413 -4.46 31.32 10.04
N ALA A 414 -5.40 31.60 9.13
CA ALA A 414 -5.11 32.06 7.78
C ALA A 414 -4.33 33.39 7.79
N PRO A 415 -3.15 33.40 7.14
CA PRO A 415 -2.42 34.62 6.81
C PRO A 415 -3.26 35.56 5.95
N ALA A 416 -2.90 36.85 5.91
CA ALA A 416 -3.65 37.88 5.18
C ALA A 416 -3.90 37.49 3.70
N ALA A 417 -2.92 36.88 3.03
CA ALA A 417 -3.04 36.42 1.65
C ALA A 417 -4.10 35.33 1.43
N LEU A 418 -4.37 34.50 2.46
CA LEU A 418 -5.27 33.35 2.36
C LEU A 418 -6.66 33.60 2.94
N ARG A 419 -6.87 34.67 3.71
CA ARG A 419 -8.18 35.00 4.31
C ARG A 419 -9.29 35.09 3.26
N GLY A 420 -9.05 35.78 2.15
CA GLY A 420 -10.04 35.93 1.08
C GLY A 420 -10.42 34.60 0.41
N PRO A 421 -9.44 33.82 -0.11
CA PRO A 421 -9.66 32.49 -0.68
C PRO A 421 -10.34 31.51 0.29
N LEU A 422 -9.84 31.39 1.53
CA LEU A 422 -10.42 30.47 2.51
C LEU A 422 -11.80 30.92 2.98
N ALA A 423 -12.07 32.22 3.12
CA ALA A 423 -13.41 32.70 3.44
C ALA A 423 -14.42 32.42 2.32
N ARG A 424 -13.99 32.47 1.04
CA ARG A 424 -14.84 32.05 -0.09
C ARG A 424 -15.15 30.55 -0.03
N LEU A 425 -14.12 29.73 0.17
CA LEU A 425 -14.29 28.29 0.33
C LEU A 425 -15.21 27.96 1.51
N PHE A 426 -15.02 28.62 2.65
CA PHE A 426 -15.85 28.45 3.84
C PHE A 426 -17.32 28.79 3.58
N ARG A 427 -17.60 29.87 2.83
CA ARG A 427 -18.97 30.23 2.45
C ARG A 427 -19.62 29.21 1.52
N GLU A 428 -18.90 28.74 0.50
CA GLU A 428 -19.44 27.70 -0.39
C GLU A 428 -19.61 26.37 0.35
N TRP A 429 -18.69 26.03 1.24
CA TRP A 429 -18.81 24.89 2.15
C TRP A 429 -20.12 24.96 2.96
N ASP A 430 -20.35 26.08 3.64
CA ASP A 430 -21.56 26.30 4.42
C ASP A 430 -22.81 26.29 3.55
N ALA A 431 -22.77 26.84 2.33
CA ALA A 431 -23.91 26.81 1.41
C ALA A 431 -24.26 25.38 0.98
N VAL A 432 -23.26 24.53 0.72
CA VAL A 432 -23.47 23.11 0.42
C VAL A 432 -24.11 22.40 1.62
N GLN A 433 -23.62 22.66 2.83
CA GLN A 433 -24.16 22.07 4.06
C GLN A 433 -25.58 22.57 4.38
N GLN A 434 -25.88 23.85 4.19
CA GLN A 434 -27.21 24.44 4.42
C GLN A 434 -28.28 23.93 3.44
N SER A 435 -27.87 23.40 2.29
CA SER A 435 -28.79 22.81 1.32
C SER A 435 -29.33 21.44 1.74
N GLN A 436 -28.77 20.85 2.80
CA GLN A 436 -29.17 19.53 3.28
C GLN A 436 -30.49 19.57 4.07
N GLN A 437 -31.26 18.51 3.93
CA GLN A 437 -32.53 18.27 4.61
C GLN A 437 -32.38 17.27 5.76
N ALA A 438 -31.39 16.37 5.68
CA ALA A 438 -31.09 15.35 6.68
C ALA A 438 -29.66 15.46 7.25
N ALA A 439 -29.44 14.85 8.41
CA ALA A 439 -28.14 14.86 9.09
C ALA A 439 -27.03 14.17 8.30
N TYR A 440 -27.39 13.28 7.39
CA TYR A 440 -26.49 12.59 6.48
C TYR A 440 -27.19 12.53 5.13
N GLU A 441 -26.47 12.89 4.05
CA GLU A 441 -26.99 12.79 2.68
C GLU A 441 -25.85 12.47 1.71
N THR A 442 -26.20 11.84 0.59
CA THR A 442 -25.28 11.67 -0.54
C THR A 442 -25.81 12.26 -1.83
N ALA A 443 -24.92 12.62 -2.74
CA ALA A 443 -25.25 13.05 -4.10
C ALA A 443 -24.37 12.34 -5.14
N GLU A 444 -24.89 12.26 -6.36
CA GLU A 444 -24.21 11.71 -7.55
C GLU A 444 -23.33 12.74 -8.26
N GLU A 445 -23.29 13.97 -7.78
CA GLU A 445 -22.50 15.06 -8.35
C GLU A 445 -21.93 15.93 -7.22
N ILE A 446 -20.75 16.50 -7.47
CA ILE A 446 -20.13 17.48 -6.58
C ILE A 446 -20.47 18.89 -7.09
N PRO A 447 -20.99 19.80 -6.25
CA PRO A 447 -21.35 21.14 -6.69
C PRO A 447 -20.18 21.89 -7.34
N GLU A 448 -20.33 22.30 -8.61
CA GLU A 448 -19.24 22.92 -9.37
C GLU A 448 -18.69 24.20 -8.72
N ARG A 449 -19.56 25.01 -8.09
CA ARG A 449 -19.14 26.23 -7.39
C ARG A 449 -18.20 25.92 -6.22
N PHE A 450 -18.50 24.85 -5.48
CA PHE A 450 -17.64 24.37 -4.42
C PHE A 450 -16.29 23.89 -4.97
N LEU A 451 -16.29 23.07 -6.02
CA LEU A 451 -15.04 22.61 -6.65
C LEU A 451 -14.17 23.77 -7.16
N ARG A 452 -14.76 24.74 -7.85
CA ARG A 452 -14.02 25.92 -8.35
C ARG A 452 -13.41 26.74 -7.20
N THR A 453 -14.12 26.91 -6.09
CA THR A 453 -13.58 27.64 -4.93
C THR A 453 -12.53 26.84 -4.16
N LEU A 454 -12.68 25.51 -4.08
CA LEU A 454 -11.67 24.61 -3.52
C LEU A 454 -10.38 24.65 -4.33
N GLN A 455 -10.48 24.57 -5.66
CA GLN A 455 -9.33 24.69 -6.57
C GLN A 455 -8.64 26.05 -6.41
N ALA A 456 -9.41 27.15 -6.37
CA ALA A 456 -8.84 28.48 -6.15
C ALA A 456 -8.16 28.62 -4.78
N ALA A 457 -8.71 28.00 -3.73
CA ALA A 457 -8.09 27.98 -2.40
C ALA A 457 -6.81 27.13 -2.40
N ASN A 458 -6.80 25.98 -3.08
CA ASN A 458 -5.60 25.15 -3.27
C ASN A 458 -4.50 25.91 -4.00
N THR A 459 -4.82 26.62 -5.09
CA THR A 459 -3.84 27.45 -5.81
C THR A 459 -3.27 28.53 -4.89
N ALA A 460 -4.11 29.26 -4.16
CA ALA A 460 -3.65 30.30 -3.25
C ALA A 460 -2.79 29.74 -2.10
N MET A 461 -3.19 28.62 -1.50
CA MET A 461 -2.40 27.93 -0.46
C MET A 461 -1.06 27.44 -1.01
N ALA A 462 -1.05 26.87 -2.21
CA ALA A 462 0.18 26.45 -2.88
C ALA A 462 1.14 27.63 -3.11
N GLU A 463 0.63 28.75 -3.63
CA GLU A 463 1.40 30.00 -3.82
C GLU A 463 1.93 30.56 -2.50
N TYR A 464 1.11 30.54 -1.44
CA TYR A 464 1.53 30.97 -0.11
C TYR A 464 2.63 30.09 0.46
N PHE A 465 2.51 28.76 0.40
CA PHE A 465 3.55 27.86 0.88
C PHE A 465 4.83 27.94 0.05
N ALA A 466 4.75 28.30 -1.23
CA ALA A 466 5.90 28.65 -2.05
C ALA A 466 6.66 29.85 -1.50
N ALA A 467 5.92 30.94 -1.24
CA ALA A 467 6.47 32.22 -0.81
C ALA A 467 6.87 32.22 0.67
N THR A 468 6.29 31.33 1.48
CA THR A 468 6.60 31.19 2.90
C THR A 468 6.81 29.71 3.25
N PRO A 469 7.92 29.08 2.82
CA PRO A 469 8.14 27.66 3.04
C PRO A 469 8.22 27.26 4.52
N ASP A 470 8.62 28.17 5.41
CA ASP A 470 8.68 27.88 6.85
C ASP A 470 7.30 27.87 7.51
N ALA A 471 6.27 28.39 6.82
CA ALA A 471 4.87 28.26 7.24
C ALA A 471 4.25 26.90 6.88
N SER A 472 5.01 26.00 6.24
CA SER A 472 4.56 24.66 5.83
C SER A 472 4.53 23.66 6.99
N GLN A 473 3.93 24.06 8.12
CA GLN A 473 3.66 23.23 9.29
C GLN A 473 2.34 23.65 9.94
N GLY A 474 1.61 22.71 10.53
CA GLY A 474 0.41 22.98 11.32
C GLY A 474 -0.93 22.85 10.57
N PRO A 475 -2.02 23.39 11.13
CA PRO A 475 -3.38 23.10 10.67
C PRO A 475 -3.67 23.49 9.22
N LEU A 476 -3.10 24.61 8.75
CA LEU A 476 -3.27 25.07 7.37
C LEU A 476 -2.69 24.09 6.36
N GLN A 477 -1.48 23.55 6.63
CA GLN A 477 -0.85 22.58 5.74
C GLN A 477 -1.62 21.25 5.72
N ARG A 478 -2.08 20.80 6.89
CA ARG A 478 -2.91 19.59 6.98
C ARG A 478 -4.17 19.73 6.12
N PHE A 479 -4.91 20.83 6.30
CA PHE A 479 -6.10 21.12 5.50
C PHE A 479 -5.78 21.20 4.00
N PHE A 480 -4.65 21.81 3.63
CA PHE A 480 -4.22 21.88 2.24
C PHE A 480 -3.99 20.48 1.63
N PHE A 481 -3.36 19.55 2.34
CA PHE A 481 -3.19 18.18 1.85
C PHE A 481 -4.52 17.44 1.70
N ASP A 482 -5.44 17.60 2.66
CA ASP A 482 -6.79 17.04 2.58
C ASP A 482 -7.54 17.62 1.36
N ALA A 483 -7.42 18.94 1.12
CA ALA A 483 -8.01 19.65 -0.01
C ALA A 483 -7.39 19.27 -1.37
N LEU A 484 -6.09 18.98 -1.43
CA LEU A 484 -5.44 18.46 -2.63
C LEU A 484 -5.88 17.03 -2.94
N HIS A 485 -5.97 16.17 -1.91
CA HIS A 485 -6.47 14.80 -2.07
C HIS A 485 -7.93 14.79 -2.54
N PHE A 486 -8.77 15.63 -1.93
CA PHE A 486 -10.16 15.82 -2.36
C PHE A 486 -10.25 16.29 -3.83
N ALA A 487 -9.49 17.33 -4.21
CA ALA A 487 -9.49 17.83 -5.58
C ALA A 487 -9.07 16.76 -6.60
N ARG A 488 -8.03 15.97 -6.28
CA ARG A 488 -7.58 14.85 -7.14
C ARG A 488 -8.65 13.79 -7.32
N LEU A 489 -9.35 13.40 -6.24
CA LEU A 489 -10.44 12.44 -6.34
C LEU A 489 -11.68 13.01 -7.03
N ALA A 490 -11.89 14.33 -6.96
CA ALA A 490 -12.97 15.00 -7.68
C ALA A 490 -12.78 14.94 -9.21
N GLU A 491 -11.54 15.03 -9.70
CA GLU A 491 -11.21 14.89 -11.13
C GLU A 491 -11.52 13.48 -11.67
N ALA A 492 -11.37 12.47 -10.81
CA ALA A 492 -11.70 11.08 -11.11
C ALA A 492 -13.07 10.67 -10.58
N PHE A 493 -13.97 11.61 -10.24
CA PHE A 493 -15.27 11.28 -9.68
C PHE A 493 -16.19 10.64 -10.72
N GLY A 494 -16.94 9.62 -10.30
CA GLY A 494 -17.84 8.89 -11.20
C GLY A 494 -18.66 7.83 -10.47
N ASP A 495 -19.21 6.89 -11.23
CA ASP A 495 -20.10 5.83 -10.76
C ASP A 495 -19.46 4.84 -9.75
N HIS A 496 -18.21 5.03 -9.37
CA HIS A 496 -17.55 4.25 -8.34
C HIS A 496 -17.53 4.94 -6.96
N SER A 497 -17.98 6.20 -6.88
CA SER A 497 -17.96 7.03 -5.69
C SER A 497 -19.29 7.77 -5.50
N VAL A 498 -19.47 8.38 -4.32
CA VAL A 498 -20.56 9.32 -4.01
C VAL A 498 -20.03 10.54 -3.28
N PHE A 499 -20.71 11.67 -3.44
CA PHE A 499 -20.44 12.87 -2.66
C PHE A 499 -21.24 12.81 -1.37
N GLU A 500 -20.57 12.55 -0.25
CA GLU A 500 -21.13 12.43 1.09
C GLU A 500 -21.11 13.78 1.80
N ARG A 501 -22.20 14.08 2.50
CA ARG A 501 -22.38 15.29 3.29
C ARG A 501 -22.92 14.92 4.66
N THR A 502 -22.14 15.20 5.71
CA THR A 502 -22.54 14.92 7.09
C THR A 502 -22.72 16.25 7.82
N LEU A 503 -23.92 16.47 8.37
CA LEU A 503 -24.19 17.53 9.33
C LEU A 503 -23.91 17.03 10.75
N GLY A 504 -23.60 17.99 11.62
CA GLY A 504 -23.62 17.77 13.05
C GLY A 504 -23.93 19.05 13.80
N ASP A 505 -24.20 18.89 15.10
CA ASP A 505 -24.54 19.98 16.01
C ASP A 505 -23.36 20.95 16.19
N THR A 506 -22.14 20.49 15.91
CA THR A 506 -20.91 21.26 15.98
C THR A 506 -20.12 21.18 14.67
N GLN A 507 -19.26 22.17 14.38
CA GLN A 507 -18.37 22.16 13.21
C GLN A 507 -17.44 20.94 13.18
N ALA A 508 -17.05 20.41 14.35
CA ALA A 508 -16.26 19.19 14.47
C ALA A 508 -16.97 17.91 14.01
N GLN A 509 -18.29 17.97 13.84
CA GLN A 509 -19.12 16.86 13.37
C GLN A 509 -19.57 17.04 11.92
N ARG A 510 -19.24 18.18 11.27
CA ARG A 510 -19.62 18.46 9.89
C ARG A 510 -18.50 18.05 8.93
N SER A 511 -18.86 17.38 7.85
CA SER A 511 -17.90 17.00 6.80
C SER A 511 -18.53 16.96 5.41
N LEU A 512 -17.71 17.17 4.39
CA LEU A 512 -17.99 16.85 2.99
C LEU A 512 -16.92 15.86 2.54
N ALA A 513 -17.32 14.78 1.89
CA ALA A 513 -16.40 13.72 1.49
C ALA A 513 -16.72 13.18 0.11
N ILE A 514 -15.68 12.76 -0.62
CA ILE A 514 -15.82 11.83 -1.74
C ILE A 514 -15.61 10.45 -1.17
N ARG A 515 -16.68 9.68 -1.05
CA ARG A 515 -16.64 8.31 -0.54
C ARG A 515 -16.51 7.34 -1.71
N ASN A 516 -15.43 6.57 -1.76
CA ASN A 516 -15.31 5.49 -2.74
C ASN A 516 -16.10 4.26 -2.28
N LEU A 517 -16.96 3.77 -3.16
CA LEU A 517 -17.78 2.57 -2.95
C LEU A 517 -17.19 1.35 -3.67
N VAL A 518 -16.57 1.58 -4.83
CA VAL A 518 -15.96 0.53 -5.66
C VAL A 518 -14.55 0.97 -6.09
N PRO A 519 -13.47 0.39 -5.53
CA PRO A 519 -12.12 0.86 -5.84
C PRO A 519 -11.59 0.37 -7.20
N ALA A 520 -12.30 -0.55 -7.86
CA ALA A 520 -11.88 -1.20 -9.11
C ALA A 520 -11.21 -0.26 -10.15
N PRO A 521 -11.82 0.88 -10.53
CA PRO A 521 -11.24 1.74 -11.58
C PRO A 521 -9.85 2.30 -11.22
N PHE A 522 -9.56 2.45 -9.93
CA PHE A 522 -8.25 2.94 -9.48
C PHE A 522 -7.18 1.84 -9.40
N LEU A 523 -7.61 0.58 -9.19
CA LEU A 523 -6.70 -0.55 -9.01
C LEU A 523 -6.41 -1.30 -10.31
N GLU A 524 -7.31 -1.26 -11.29
CA GLU A 524 -7.16 -1.90 -12.61
C GLU A 524 -5.80 -1.60 -13.25
N THR A 525 -5.45 -0.31 -13.35
CA THR A 525 -4.17 0.15 -13.92
C THR A 525 -2.97 -0.40 -13.13
N ARG A 526 -3.10 -0.52 -11.81
CA ARG A 526 -2.02 -1.03 -10.94
C ARG A 526 -1.81 -2.53 -11.10
N PHE A 527 -2.90 -3.29 -11.27
CA PHE A 527 -2.82 -4.71 -11.61
C PHE A 527 -2.22 -4.91 -13.00
N GLY A 528 -2.61 -4.08 -13.99
CA GLY A 528 -2.12 -4.17 -15.36
C GLY A 528 -0.65 -3.81 -15.56
N HIS A 529 -0.07 -2.94 -14.72
CA HIS A 529 1.34 -2.56 -14.82
C HIS A 529 2.33 -3.55 -14.18
N ALA A 530 1.87 -4.43 -13.29
CA ALA A 530 2.73 -5.47 -12.72
C ALA A 530 2.94 -6.61 -13.73
N VAL A 531 4.08 -7.30 -13.63
CA VAL A 531 4.33 -8.53 -14.41
C VAL A 531 3.32 -9.61 -14.03
N SER A 532 3.01 -9.74 -12.75
CA SER A 532 2.01 -10.66 -12.21
C SER A 532 1.62 -10.21 -10.81
N VAL A 533 0.37 -10.46 -10.45
CA VAL A 533 -0.16 -10.16 -9.11
C VAL A 533 -0.83 -11.40 -8.56
N THR A 534 -0.40 -11.87 -7.40
CA THR A 534 -1.07 -12.96 -6.68
C THR A 534 -1.74 -12.42 -5.44
N CYS A 535 -3.08 -12.45 -5.43
CA CYS A 535 -3.91 -12.16 -4.28
C CYS A 535 -4.23 -13.48 -3.57
N PHE A 536 -3.77 -13.64 -2.32
CA PHE A 536 -4.00 -14.88 -1.56
C PHE A 536 -4.51 -14.62 -0.15
N SER A 537 -5.39 -15.50 0.33
CA SER A 537 -6.07 -15.33 1.62
C SER A 537 -6.74 -16.62 2.07
N GLY A 538 -6.99 -16.75 3.39
CA GLY A 538 -7.79 -17.86 3.94
C GLY A 538 -9.28 -17.83 3.60
N THR A 539 -9.78 -16.66 3.20
CA THR A 539 -11.22 -16.38 3.03
C THR A 539 -11.44 -15.49 1.82
N LEU A 540 -10.94 -15.90 0.65
CA LEU A 540 -11.02 -15.14 -0.62
C LEU A 540 -12.11 -15.68 -1.56
N SER A 541 -13.19 -16.21 -1.00
CA SER A 541 -14.35 -16.71 -1.73
C SER A 541 -15.60 -15.92 -1.33
N PRO A 542 -16.52 -15.64 -2.28
CA PRO A 542 -16.48 -15.97 -3.70
C PRO A 542 -15.49 -15.13 -4.52
N PHE A 543 -14.75 -15.75 -5.44
CA PHE A 543 -13.73 -15.04 -6.22
C PHE A 543 -14.29 -13.91 -7.11
N ALA A 544 -15.47 -14.12 -7.70
CA ALA A 544 -16.09 -13.11 -8.56
C ALA A 544 -16.32 -11.78 -7.81
N PHE A 545 -16.73 -11.84 -6.53
CA PHE A 545 -16.92 -10.65 -5.72
C PHE A 545 -15.64 -9.80 -5.63
N TYR A 546 -14.52 -10.42 -5.27
CA TYR A 546 -13.26 -9.71 -5.15
C TYR A 546 -12.68 -9.28 -6.50
N ARG A 547 -12.81 -10.11 -7.54
CA ARG A 547 -12.34 -9.77 -8.89
C ARG A 547 -13.06 -8.51 -9.39
N ASP A 548 -14.39 -8.48 -9.27
CA ASP A 548 -15.21 -7.37 -9.74
C ASP A 548 -14.99 -6.11 -8.88
N ALA A 549 -15.01 -6.24 -7.54
CA ALA A 549 -14.90 -5.08 -6.65
C ALA A 549 -13.49 -4.45 -6.63
N LEU A 550 -12.44 -5.24 -6.85
CA LEU A 550 -11.06 -4.76 -6.95
C LEU A 550 -10.63 -4.44 -8.38
N GLY A 551 -11.37 -4.86 -9.41
CA GLY A 551 -11.00 -4.59 -10.80
C GLY A 551 -9.81 -5.43 -11.28
N LEU A 552 -9.78 -6.72 -10.92
CA LEU A 552 -8.78 -7.63 -11.50
C LEU A 552 -9.17 -7.99 -12.94
N PRO A 553 -8.18 -8.23 -13.84
CA PRO A 553 -8.43 -8.63 -15.22
C PRO A 553 -9.34 -9.87 -15.35
N GLU A 554 -10.14 -9.94 -16.42
CA GLU A 554 -11.05 -11.08 -16.64
C GLU A 554 -10.34 -12.43 -16.74
N ASP A 555 -9.11 -12.44 -17.26
CA ASP A 555 -8.27 -13.63 -17.44
C ASP A 555 -7.52 -14.05 -16.16
N THR A 556 -7.85 -13.43 -15.02
CA THR A 556 -7.31 -13.78 -13.69
C THR A 556 -7.54 -15.25 -13.39
N ALA A 557 -6.46 -15.98 -13.12
CA ALA A 557 -6.53 -17.37 -12.70
C ALA A 557 -7.14 -17.48 -11.29
N LEU A 558 -7.93 -18.53 -11.04
CA LEU A 558 -8.60 -18.78 -9.77
C LEU A 558 -8.16 -20.14 -9.21
N LEU A 559 -7.85 -20.19 -7.92
CA LEU A 559 -7.50 -21.44 -7.23
C LEU A 559 -8.09 -21.50 -5.82
N ASP A 560 -8.96 -22.46 -5.56
CA ASP A 560 -9.41 -22.81 -4.20
C ASP A 560 -8.67 -24.06 -3.74
N VAL A 561 -7.65 -23.86 -2.90
CA VAL A 561 -6.80 -24.95 -2.39
C VAL A 561 -7.58 -25.74 -1.35
N ALA A 562 -7.62 -27.06 -1.51
CA ALA A 562 -8.31 -27.94 -0.57
C ALA A 562 -7.79 -27.75 0.86
N SER A 563 -8.72 -27.74 1.81
CA SER A 563 -8.38 -27.65 3.24
C SER A 563 -7.61 -28.91 3.69
N PRO A 564 -6.51 -28.76 4.44
CA PRO A 564 -5.89 -29.91 5.10
C PRO A 564 -6.77 -30.42 6.26
N PHE A 565 -7.77 -29.64 6.69
CA PHE A 565 -8.64 -29.96 7.81
C PHE A 565 -9.80 -30.87 7.39
N HIS A 566 -10.19 -31.74 8.31
CA HIS A 566 -11.29 -32.67 8.14
C HIS A 566 -12.50 -32.28 9.00
N SER A 567 -13.71 -32.59 8.53
CA SER A 567 -14.96 -32.32 9.26
C SER A 567 -14.99 -32.90 10.68
N ARG A 568 -14.29 -34.01 10.92
CA ARG A 568 -14.15 -34.64 12.25
C ARG A 568 -13.43 -33.78 13.30
N GLN A 569 -12.70 -32.74 12.88
CA GLN A 569 -11.99 -31.84 13.78
C GLN A 569 -12.91 -30.76 14.36
N LEU A 570 -13.91 -30.31 13.60
CA LEU A 570 -14.78 -29.21 13.99
C LEU A 570 -16.24 -29.64 13.90
N ARG A 571 -16.88 -29.83 15.06
CA ARG A 571 -18.33 -30.03 15.09
C ARG A 571 -19.02 -28.69 14.89
N VAL A 572 -19.73 -28.53 13.78
CA VAL A 572 -20.46 -27.30 13.44
C VAL A 572 -21.95 -27.50 13.68
N GLU A 573 -22.50 -26.83 14.68
CA GLU A 573 -23.91 -26.92 15.07
C GLU A 573 -24.63 -25.61 14.73
N VAL A 574 -25.77 -25.69 14.04
CA VAL A 574 -26.64 -24.54 13.75
C VAL A 574 -27.85 -24.58 14.67
N ALA A 575 -28.05 -23.51 15.45
CA ALA A 575 -29.23 -23.37 16.29
C ALA A 575 -30.42 -22.84 15.47
N THR A 576 -31.20 -23.75 14.85
CA THR A 576 -32.31 -23.37 13.95
C THR A 576 -33.48 -22.69 14.66
N HIS A 577 -33.53 -22.76 15.99
CA HIS A 577 -34.54 -22.13 16.86
C HIS A 577 -34.09 -20.78 17.43
N VAL A 578 -32.95 -20.25 16.98
CA VAL A 578 -32.41 -18.95 17.41
C VAL A 578 -32.45 -17.99 16.22
N SER A 579 -33.09 -16.83 16.38
CA SER A 579 -33.00 -15.71 15.43
C SER A 579 -32.26 -14.54 16.06
N THR A 580 -31.26 -14.01 15.35
CA THR A 580 -30.49 -12.83 15.80
C THR A 580 -30.84 -11.56 15.01
N ARG A 581 -31.92 -11.62 14.21
CA ARG A 581 -32.51 -10.44 13.56
C ARG A 581 -32.90 -9.44 14.63
N PHE A 582 -32.78 -8.15 14.32
CA PHE A 582 -32.97 -7.06 15.28
C PHE A 582 -34.27 -7.20 16.10
N ARG A 583 -35.38 -7.57 15.45
CA ARG A 583 -36.71 -7.76 16.07
C ARG A 583 -36.76 -8.91 17.08
N ASP A 584 -35.94 -9.94 16.91
CA ASP A 584 -36.00 -11.18 17.69
C ASP A 584 -34.90 -11.25 18.78
N ARG A 585 -33.93 -10.32 18.76
CA ARG A 585 -32.74 -10.35 19.63
C ARG A 585 -33.06 -10.43 21.12
N ALA A 586 -34.05 -9.68 21.58
CA ALA A 586 -34.44 -9.72 22.99
C ALA A 586 -34.96 -11.10 23.40
N GLY A 587 -35.73 -11.75 22.52
CA GLY A 587 -36.25 -13.10 22.75
C GLY A 587 -35.19 -14.20 22.61
N SER A 588 -34.13 -13.99 21.84
CA SER A 588 -33.08 -14.99 21.64
C SER A 588 -32.04 -15.06 22.75
N LEU A 589 -31.89 -14.03 23.59
CA LEU A 589 -30.88 -13.97 24.67
C LEU A 589 -30.89 -15.20 25.58
N ARG A 590 -32.09 -15.67 25.96
CA ARG A 590 -32.24 -16.85 26.81
C ARG A 590 -31.70 -18.11 26.12
N ASN A 591 -32.14 -18.37 24.90
CA ASN A 591 -31.72 -19.55 24.14
C ASN A 591 -30.21 -19.51 23.86
N VAL A 592 -29.66 -18.34 23.53
CA VAL A 592 -28.22 -18.14 23.33
C VAL A 592 -27.45 -18.46 24.61
N ALA A 593 -27.87 -17.94 25.77
CA ALA A 593 -27.23 -18.23 27.04
C ALA A 593 -27.29 -19.73 27.39
N ASP A 594 -28.46 -20.36 27.18
CA ASP A 594 -28.67 -21.79 27.45
C ASP A 594 -27.77 -22.69 26.57
N ILE A 595 -27.64 -22.37 25.28
CA ILE A 595 -26.77 -23.13 24.37
C ILE A 595 -25.30 -22.97 24.77
N ILE A 596 -24.85 -21.74 25.07
CA ILE A 596 -23.48 -21.47 25.50
C ILE A 596 -23.17 -22.23 26.80
N GLY A 597 -24.08 -22.18 27.77
CA GLY A 597 -23.94 -22.84 29.06
C GLY A 597 -23.88 -24.36 28.95
N ALA A 598 -24.85 -24.95 28.23
CA ALA A 598 -24.89 -26.40 28.01
C ALA A 598 -23.63 -26.91 27.30
N GLN A 599 -23.10 -26.16 26.32
CA GLN A 599 -21.84 -26.52 25.67
C GLN A 599 -20.65 -26.43 26.64
N PHE A 600 -20.57 -25.37 27.45
CA PHE A 600 -19.49 -25.22 28.44
C PHE A 600 -19.53 -26.32 29.50
N GLU A 601 -20.72 -26.70 29.98
CA GLU A 601 -20.91 -27.79 30.95
C GLU A 601 -20.51 -29.15 30.37
N ARG A 602 -20.86 -29.41 29.09
CA ARG A 602 -20.49 -30.64 28.38
C ARG A 602 -18.98 -30.75 28.16
N MET A 603 -18.31 -29.64 27.89
CA MET A 603 -16.87 -29.61 27.62
C MET A 603 -16.26 -28.32 28.19
N PRO A 604 -15.85 -28.30 29.47
CA PRO A 604 -15.26 -27.10 30.06
C PRO A 604 -13.91 -26.76 29.40
N GLY A 605 -13.73 -25.50 29.01
CA GLY A 605 -12.50 -25.01 28.44
C GLY A 605 -12.62 -23.56 27.99
N ASN A 606 -11.73 -23.12 27.10
CA ASN A 606 -11.74 -21.76 26.60
C ASN A 606 -12.62 -21.62 25.36
N TYR A 607 -13.55 -20.66 25.43
CA TYR A 607 -14.48 -20.34 24.35
C TYR A 607 -14.47 -18.85 24.01
N LEU A 608 -14.84 -18.53 22.77
CA LEU A 608 -15.02 -17.15 22.32
C LEU A 608 -16.40 -16.99 21.68
N ALA A 609 -17.22 -16.10 22.23
CA ALA A 609 -18.56 -15.81 21.77
C ALA A 609 -18.60 -14.46 21.04
N PHE A 610 -19.04 -14.48 19.78
CA PHE A 610 -19.06 -13.35 18.86
C PHE A 610 -20.48 -12.83 18.63
N PHE A 611 -20.65 -11.51 18.75
CA PHE A 611 -21.94 -10.82 18.61
C PHE A 611 -21.86 -9.70 17.58
N SER A 612 -23.00 -9.30 17.01
CA SER A 612 -23.08 -8.27 15.95
C SER A 612 -22.82 -6.84 16.44
N SER A 613 -22.94 -6.57 17.74
CA SER A 613 -22.80 -5.24 18.33
C SER A 613 -22.47 -5.31 19.81
N PHE A 614 -21.90 -4.24 20.35
CA PHE A 614 -21.64 -4.09 21.79
C PHE A 614 -22.92 -4.21 22.63
N ASP A 615 -24.03 -3.60 22.19
CA ASP A 615 -25.32 -3.70 22.88
C ASP A 615 -25.80 -5.16 23.00
N TYR A 616 -25.68 -5.94 21.92
CA TYR A 616 -26.11 -7.34 21.95
C TYR A 616 -25.16 -8.20 22.80
N LEU A 617 -23.86 -7.93 22.71
CA LEU A 617 -22.82 -8.55 23.53
C LEU A 617 -23.08 -8.34 25.03
N GLU A 618 -23.29 -7.10 25.47
CA GLU A 618 -23.52 -6.74 26.86
C GLU A 618 -24.77 -7.44 27.41
N LYS A 619 -25.88 -7.41 26.66
CA LYS A 619 -27.12 -8.10 27.02
C LYS A 619 -26.96 -9.61 27.11
N ALA A 620 -26.26 -10.22 26.15
CA ALA A 620 -26.00 -11.66 26.14
C ALA A 620 -25.09 -12.09 27.29
N CYS A 621 -24.03 -11.32 27.58
CA CYS A 621 -23.14 -11.58 28.70
C CYS A 621 -23.87 -11.47 30.05
N ALA A 622 -24.72 -10.45 30.21
CA ALA A 622 -25.53 -10.28 31.43
C ALA A 622 -26.52 -11.44 31.61
N ALA A 623 -27.25 -11.81 30.55
CA ALA A 623 -28.16 -12.95 30.58
C ALA A 623 -27.44 -14.28 30.88
N PHE A 624 -26.26 -14.49 30.31
CA PHE A 624 -25.43 -15.65 30.57
C PHE A 624 -24.93 -15.70 32.02
N SER A 625 -24.37 -14.60 32.52
CA SER A 625 -23.81 -14.53 33.88
C SER A 625 -24.87 -14.74 34.96
N LEU A 626 -26.11 -14.31 34.72
CA LEU A 626 -27.24 -14.54 35.63
C LEU A 626 -27.62 -16.03 35.70
N ARG A 627 -27.49 -16.76 34.58
CA ARG A 627 -27.90 -18.17 34.46
C ARG A 627 -26.79 -19.15 34.82
N HIS A 628 -25.53 -18.79 34.56
CA HIS A 628 -24.35 -19.62 34.80
C HIS A 628 -23.28 -18.84 35.61
N PRO A 629 -23.57 -18.44 36.86
CA PRO A 629 -22.68 -17.57 37.66
C PRO A 629 -21.32 -18.18 38.00
N GLY A 630 -21.15 -19.50 37.85
CA GLY A 630 -19.88 -20.19 38.11
C GLY A 630 -18.91 -20.21 36.92
N VAL A 631 -19.29 -19.69 35.75
CA VAL A 631 -18.44 -19.71 34.55
C VAL A 631 -17.63 -18.42 34.46
N PRO A 632 -16.28 -18.49 34.38
CA PRO A 632 -15.46 -17.31 34.17
C PRO A 632 -15.77 -16.63 32.85
N VAL A 633 -16.08 -15.33 32.88
CA VAL A 633 -16.40 -14.53 31.69
C VAL A 633 -15.59 -13.24 31.65
N TRP A 634 -15.28 -12.78 30.44
CA TRP A 634 -14.70 -11.47 30.21
C TRP A 634 -15.16 -10.89 28.88
N THR A 635 -15.25 -9.57 28.78
CA THR A 635 -15.91 -8.89 27.67
C THR A 635 -14.99 -7.89 26.97
N GLN A 636 -15.16 -7.76 25.66
CA GLN A 636 -14.63 -6.65 24.90
C GLN A 636 -15.42 -5.37 25.22
N THR A 637 -14.72 -4.27 25.50
CA THR A 637 -15.30 -2.95 25.73
C THR A 637 -15.15 -2.04 24.51
N ARG A 638 -15.98 -0.99 24.44
CA ARG A 638 -15.86 0.05 23.39
C ARG A 638 -14.56 0.83 23.59
N GLY A 639 -13.82 1.06 22.50
CA GLY A 639 -12.56 1.82 22.56
C GLY A 639 -11.43 1.11 23.31
N MET A 640 -11.51 -0.21 23.50
CA MET A 640 -10.50 -1.03 24.20
C MET A 640 -9.09 -0.78 23.62
N ARG A 641 -8.15 -0.36 24.48
CA ARG A 641 -6.78 -0.01 24.07
C ARG A 641 -5.99 -1.27 23.73
N GLU A 642 -4.87 -1.10 23.04
CA GLU A 642 -4.03 -2.23 22.61
C GLU A 642 -3.48 -3.06 23.78
N ALA A 643 -3.14 -2.44 24.91
CA ALA A 643 -2.74 -3.15 26.13
C ALA A 643 -3.90 -4.00 26.69
N ASP A 644 -5.09 -3.41 26.83
CA ASP A 644 -6.28 -4.11 27.34
C ASP A 644 -6.70 -5.26 26.40
N ARG A 645 -6.46 -5.13 25.08
CA ARG A 645 -6.65 -6.20 24.11
C ARG A 645 -5.67 -7.35 24.31
N HIS A 646 -4.40 -7.06 24.58
CA HIS A 646 -3.41 -8.08 24.91
C HIS A 646 -3.83 -8.83 26.19
N ASP A 647 -4.28 -8.11 27.21
CA ASP A 647 -4.75 -8.71 28.47
C ASP A 647 -5.98 -9.60 28.26
N PHE A 648 -6.92 -9.19 27.40
CA PHE A 648 -8.06 -10.02 27.01
C PHE A 648 -7.62 -11.36 26.39
N ILE A 649 -6.61 -11.31 25.51
CA ILE A 649 -6.09 -12.48 24.79
C ILE A 649 -5.27 -13.37 25.73
N ALA A 650 -4.50 -12.76 26.64
CA ALA A 650 -3.63 -13.47 27.57
C ALA A 650 -4.41 -14.44 28.48
N ARG A 651 -5.70 -14.20 28.71
CA ARG A 651 -6.60 -15.09 29.48
C ARG A 651 -6.87 -16.44 28.82
N PHE A 652 -6.63 -16.56 27.51
CA PHE A 652 -6.75 -17.82 26.78
C PHE A 652 -5.50 -18.69 26.98
N GLU A 653 -5.30 -19.12 28.23
CA GLU A 653 -4.19 -19.98 28.63
C GLU A 653 -4.41 -21.43 28.17
N LYS A 654 -3.33 -22.20 28.06
CA LYS A 654 -3.43 -23.63 27.74
C LYS A 654 -4.24 -24.32 28.84
N ASP A 655 -5.26 -25.08 28.44
CA ASP A 655 -6.14 -25.82 29.35
C ASP A 655 -6.95 -24.93 30.33
N GLY A 656 -7.02 -23.63 30.03
CA GLY A 656 -7.84 -22.65 30.75
C GLY A 656 -9.34 -22.89 30.56
N ARG A 657 -10.15 -22.24 31.41
CA ARG A 657 -11.61 -22.35 31.40
C ARG A 657 -12.25 -20.98 31.49
N GLY A 658 -13.04 -20.65 30.48
CA GLY A 658 -13.87 -19.46 30.49
C GLY A 658 -14.29 -19.01 29.11
N ILE A 659 -15.07 -17.95 29.07
CA ILE A 659 -15.72 -17.46 27.84
C ILE A 659 -15.41 -15.98 27.66
N GLY A 660 -14.67 -15.68 26.59
CA GLY A 660 -14.53 -14.32 26.10
C GLY A 660 -15.76 -13.92 25.27
N PHE A 661 -16.29 -12.72 25.49
CA PHE A 661 -17.38 -12.14 24.71
C PHE A 661 -16.82 -10.99 23.87
N ALA A 662 -16.94 -11.06 22.54
CA ALA A 662 -16.37 -10.09 21.61
C ALA A 662 -17.33 -9.73 20.47
N VAL A 663 -17.06 -8.61 19.80
CA VAL A 663 -17.80 -8.19 18.61
C VAL A 663 -17.20 -8.85 17.36
N LEU A 664 -18.05 -9.42 16.52
CA LEU A 664 -17.67 -10.06 15.26
C LEU A 664 -17.08 -9.04 14.27
N GLY A 665 -15.99 -9.39 13.59
CA GLY A 665 -15.30 -8.49 12.65
C GLY A 665 -14.53 -7.36 13.32
N GLY A 666 -14.37 -7.39 14.64
CA GLY A 666 -13.48 -6.49 15.37
C GLY A 666 -12.08 -7.08 15.55
N ALA A 667 -11.29 -6.40 16.39
CA ALA A 667 -9.94 -6.77 16.80
C ALA A 667 -9.71 -8.23 17.24
N PHE A 668 -10.77 -8.94 17.65
CA PHE A 668 -10.68 -10.32 18.13
C PHE A 668 -11.14 -11.37 17.12
N GLY A 669 -11.88 -10.96 16.08
CA GLY A 669 -12.20 -11.83 14.94
C GLY A 669 -11.00 -12.01 14.00
N GLU A 670 -10.05 -11.07 14.02
CA GLU A 670 -8.92 -11.03 13.09
C GLU A 670 -7.56 -10.89 13.79
N GLY A 671 -6.59 -11.73 13.41
CA GLY A 671 -5.17 -11.51 13.74
C GLY A 671 -4.69 -12.01 15.10
N ILE A 672 -5.50 -12.80 15.82
CA ILE A 672 -5.09 -13.46 17.07
C ILE A 672 -4.73 -14.91 16.80
N ASP A 673 -3.66 -15.39 17.42
CA ASP A 673 -3.24 -16.79 17.35
C ASP A 673 -3.46 -17.51 18.70
N LEU A 674 -4.47 -18.39 18.73
CA LEU A 674 -4.85 -19.20 19.90
C LEU A 674 -4.82 -20.70 19.52
N PRO A 675 -3.65 -21.32 19.35
CA PRO A 675 -3.55 -22.71 18.91
C PRO A 675 -3.92 -23.71 20.01
N GLY A 676 -4.40 -24.90 19.60
CA GLY A 676 -4.67 -26.04 20.48
C GLY A 676 -5.69 -25.76 21.57
N SER A 677 -5.45 -26.22 22.81
CA SER A 677 -6.43 -26.07 23.91
C SER A 677 -6.60 -24.63 24.42
N ARG A 678 -5.92 -23.64 23.83
CA ARG A 678 -6.16 -22.23 24.12
C ARG A 678 -7.53 -21.75 23.65
N LEU A 679 -8.11 -22.37 22.62
CA LEU A 679 -9.47 -22.08 22.17
C LEU A 679 -10.14 -23.34 21.61
N ILE A 680 -11.01 -23.96 22.41
CA ILE A 680 -11.65 -25.25 22.06
C ILE A 680 -13.02 -25.08 21.39
N GLY A 681 -13.53 -23.85 21.32
CA GLY A 681 -14.73 -23.59 20.56
C GLY A 681 -15.12 -22.12 20.43
N ALA A 682 -16.05 -21.87 19.52
CA ALA A 682 -16.58 -20.54 19.27
C ALA A 682 -18.10 -20.57 19.13
N PHE A 683 -18.72 -19.47 19.53
CA PHE A 683 -20.15 -19.20 19.32
C PHE A 683 -20.27 -17.97 18.43
N VAL A 684 -21.08 -18.02 17.38
CA VAL A 684 -21.29 -16.90 16.46
C VAL A 684 -22.77 -16.59 16.38
N ALA A 685 -23.20 -15.54 17.07
CA ALA A 685 -24.60 -15.10 17.13
C ALA A 685 -24.89 -13.98 16.12
N SER A 686 -24.49 -14.19 14.87
CA SER A 686 -24.80 -13.30 13.74
C SER A 686 -24.32 -13.88 12.41
N LEU A 687 -24.89 -13.42 11.29
CA LEU A 687 -24.30 -13.57 9.95
C LEU A 687 -23.18 -12.54 9.67
N GLY A 688 -22.86 -11.67 10.63
CA GLY A 688 -21.81 -10.65 10.47
C GLY A 688 -22.15 -9.55 9.47
N LEU A 689 -23.40 -9.48 9.03
CA LEU A 689 -23.87 -8.50 8.05
C LEU A 689 -23.51 -7.09 8.54
N PRO A 690 -22.95 -6.23 7.65
CA PRO A 690 -22.83 -4.81 7.90
C PRO A 690 -24.14 -4.19 8.39
N GLN A 691 -24.03 -3.08 9.14
CA GLN A 691 -25.20 -2.39 9.67
C GLN A 691 -26.07 -1.88 8.53
N TYR A 692 -27.39 -1.96 8.69
CA TYR A 692 -28.29 -1.32 7.75
C TYR A 692 -28.26 0.19 8.01
N ASN A 693 -27.64 0.94 7.09
CA ASN A 693 -27.55 2.39 7.12
C ASN A 693 -27.61 2.92 5.68
N GLU A 694 -27.80 4.22 5.54
CA GLU A 694 -27.97 4.86 4.24
C GLU A 694 -26.79 4.60 3.30
N LEU A 695 -25.55 4.72 3.80
CA LEU A 695 -24.34 4.45 3.02
C LEU A 695 -24.29 3.02 2.46
N ASN A 696 -24.65 2.03 3.26
CA ASN A 696 -24.67 0.64 2.81
C ASN A 696 -25.82 0.39 1.83
N GLU A 697 -26.96 1.05 1.94
CA GLU A 697 -28.01 0.96 0.92
C GLU A 697 -27.58 1.57 -0.41
N ILE A 698 -26.92 2.73 -0.38
CA ILE A 698 -26.33 3.34 -1.59
C ILE A 698 -25.26 2.42 -2.19
N THR A 699 -24.41 1.81 -1.34
CA THR A 699 -23.43 0.81 -1.79
C THR A 699 -24.12 -0.39 -2.43
N ARG A 700 -25.23 -0.86 -1.85
CA ARG A 700 -26.04 -1.97 -2.38
C ARG A 700 -26.60 -1.63 -3.74
N GLU A 701 -27.17 -0.44 -3.90
CA GLU A 701 -27.69 0.03 -5.18
C GLU A 701 -26.58 0.18 -6.22
N ARG A 702 -25.42 0.70 -5.83
CA ARG A 702 -24.29 0.83 -6.75
C ARG A 702 -23.74 -0.52 -7.20
N MET A 703 -23.57 -1.46 -6.27
CA MET A 703 -23.16 -2.82 -6.58
C MET A 703 -24.21 -3.55 -7.45
N GLN A 704 -25.50 -3.28 -7.24
CA GLN A 704 -26.57 -3.81 -8.10
C GLN A 704 -26.46 -3.25 -9.52
N ALA A 705 -26.27 -1.94 -9.68
CA ALA A 705 -26.18 -1.30 -10.98
C ALA A 705 -24.95 -1.77 -11.78
N ARG A 706 -23.78 -1.92 -11.12
CA ARG A 706 -22.53 -2.32 -11.78
C ARG A 706 -22.41 -3.81 -12.04
N PHE A 707 -22.88 -4.65 -11.10
CA PHE A 707 -22.56 -6.09 -11.10
C PHE A 707 -23.78 -7.00 -10.98
N GLY A 708 -24.99 -6.44 -10.84
CA GLY A 708 -26.22 -7.21 -10.68
C GLY A 708 -26.38 -7.90 -9.32
N LYS A 709 -25.49 -7.63 -8.35
CA LYS A 709 -25.37 -8.35 -7.07
C LYS A 709 -25.28 -7.41 -5.88
N GLY A 710 -26.30 -6.58 -5.68
CA GLY A 710 -26.30 -5.54 -4.65
C GLY A 710 -26.20 -6.09 -3.22
N TYR A 711 -27.12 -6.99 -2.87
CA TYR A 711 -27.21 -7.55 -1.51
C TYR A 711 -26.00 -8.42 -1.18
N GLU A 712 -25.54 -9.22 -2.14
CA GLU A 712 -24.44 -10.16 -1.92
C GLU A 712 -23.11 -9.44 -1.72
N TYR A 713 -22.80 -8.46 -2.57
CA TYR A 713 -21.51 -7.75 -2.54
C TYR A 713 -21.43 -6.76 -1.39
N THR A 714 -22.57 -6.27 -0.90
CA THR A 714 -22.60 -5.27 0.17
C THR A 714 -22.76 -5.91 1.54
N TYR A 715 -23.63 -6.91 1.67
CA TYR A 715 -24.00 -7.47 2.97
C TYR A 715 -23.52 -8.90 3.18
N LEU A 716 -23.92 -9.81 2.28
CA LEU A 716 -23.81 -11.25 2.53
C LEU A 716 -22.36 -11.73 2.56
N TYR A 717 -21.59 -11.49 1.49
CA TYR A 717 -20.22 -12.00 1.38
C TYR A 717 -19.28 -11.38 2.41
N PRO A 718 -19.26 -10.04 2.63
CA PRO A 718 -18.45 -9.46 3.71
C PRO A 718 -18.86 -9.98 5.10
N GLY A 719 -20.15 -10.25 5.31
CA GLY A 719 -20.65 -10.76 6.59
C GLY A 719 -20.18 -12.19 6.87
N LEU A 720 -20.40 -13.11 5.93
CA LEU A 720 -19.99 -14.51 6.08
C LEU A 720 -18.48 -14.67 6.15
N GLN A 721 -17.73 -13.84 5.44
CA GLN A 721 -16.27 -13.82 5.58
C GLN A 721 -15.84 -13.61 7.04
N LYS A 722 -16.46 -12.66 7.77
CA LYS A 722 -16.16 -12.44 9.20
C LYS A 722 -16.49 -13.67 10.05
N VAL A 723 -17.58 -14.37 9.74
CA VAL A 723 -17.98 -15.62 10.42
C VAL A 723 -16.91 -16.70 10.20
N VAL A 724 -16.47 -16.90 8.97
CA VAL A 724 -15.43 -17.90 8.63
C VAL A 724 -14.09 -17.56 9.29
N GLN A 725 -13.71 -16.28 9.31
CA GLN A 725 -12.48 -15.84 9.97
C GLN A 725 -12.51 -16.03 11.48
N ALA A 726 -13.65 -15.77 12.12
CA ALA A 726 -13.85 -16.01 13.54
C ALA A 726 -13.83 -17.51 13.87
N ALA A 727 -14.49 -18.34 13.06
CA ALA A 727 -14.49 -19.79 13.21
C ALA A 727 -13.10 -20.42 12.96
N GLY A 728 -12.35 -19.89 11.99
CA GLY A 728 -10.97 -20.29 11.69
C GLY A 728 -9.96 -19.98 12.80
N ARG A 729 -10.41 -19.46 13.96
CA ARG A 729 -9.59 -19.35 15.18
C ARG A 729 -9.57 -20.65 15.98
N VAL A 730 -10.60 -21.49 15.86
CA VAL A 730 -10.74 -22.74 16.62
C VAL A 730 -9.80 -23.82 16.06
N ILE A 731 -9.64 -23.89 14.74
CA ILE A 731 -8.80 -24.89 14.07
C ILE A 731 -7.65 -24.17 13.34
N ARG A 732 -6.42 -24.39 13.80
CA ARG A 732 -5.17 -23.83 13.24
C ARG A 732 -4.23 -24.92 12.73
N THR A 733 -4.20 -26.05 13.40
CA THR A 733 -3.38 -27.22 13.09
C THR A 733 -4.23 -28.44 12.74
N GLU A 734 -3.63 -29.46 12.13
CA GLU A 734 -4.31 -30.72 11.80
C GLU A 734 -4.68 -31.54 13.04
N GLU A 735 -4.10 -31.22 14.20
CA GLU A 735 -4.37 -31.88 15.47
C GLU A 735 -5.47 -31.18 16.28
N ASP A 736 -5.75 -29.91 15.97
CA ASP A 736 -6.76 -29.13 16.68
C ASP A 736 -8.15 -29.76 16.52
N ARG A 737 -8.92 -29.72 17.60
CA ARG A 737 -10.32 -30.14 17.63
C ARG A 737 -11.14 -29.12 18.40
N GLY A 738 -12.37 -28.92 17.98
CA GLY A 738 -13.26 -28.01 18.68
C GLY A 738 -14.69 -28.04 18.19
N VAL A 739 -15.47 -27.08 18.67
CA VAL A 739 -16.88 -26.91 18.34
C VAL A 739 -17.16 -25.49 17.87
N LEU A 740 -18.01 -25.36 16.86
CA LEU A 740 -18.53 -24.09 16.37
C LEU A 740 -20.05 -24.11 16.47
N HIS A 741 -20.60 -23.16 17.20
CA HIS A 741 -22.04 -22.94 17.27
C HIS A 741 -22.42 -21.71 16.44
N LEU A 742 -23.19 -21.94 15.39
CA LEU A 742 -23.77 -20.91 14.53
C LEU A 742 -25.18 -20.60 15.05
N LEU A 743 -25.29 -19.54 15.86
CA LEU A 743 -26.49 -19.22 16.63
C LEU A 743 -27.45 -18.33 15.85
N ASP A 744 -27.85 -18.74 14.63
CA ASP A 744 -28.87 -18.06 13.81
C ASP A 744 -29.50 -19.04 12.80
N ASP A 745 -30.83 -19.01 12.69
CA ASP A 745 -31.60 -19.88 11.78
C ASP A 745 -31.21 -19.73 10.31
N ARG A 746 -30.70 -18.56 9.90
CA ARG A 746 -30.32 -18.33 8.49
C ARG A 746 -29.16 -19.21 8.04
N PHE A 747 -28.32 -19.71 8.95
CA PHE A 747 -27.27 -20.67 8.60
C PHE A 747 -27.80 -22.03 8.12
N ALA A 748 -29.10 -22.31 8.31
CA ALA A 748 -29.73 -23.52 7.76
C ALA A 748 -30.06 -23.39 6.26
N ARG A 749 -30.11 -22.17 5.71
CA ARG A 749 -30.45 -21.92 4.29
C ARG A 749 -29.36 -22.47 3.37
N ALA A 750 -29.76 -23.09 2.26
CA ALA A 750 -28.84 -23.71 1.30
C ALA A 750 -27.82 -22.70 0.75
N GLU A 751 -28.30 -21.53 0.30
CA GLU A 751 -27.50 -20.41 -0.21
C GLU A 751 -26.39 -19.94 0.77
N ILE A 752 -26.63 -20.02 2.07
CA ILE A 752 -25.65 -19.65 3.10
C ILE A 752 -24.65 -20.78 3.33
N ARG A 753 -25.13 -22.03 3.40
CA ARG A 753 -24.28 -23.20 3.61
C ARG A 753 -23.28 -23.41 2.48
N GLU A 754 -23.66 -23.09 1.24
CA GLU A 754 -22.76 -23.16 0.07
C GLU A 754 -21.58 -22.19 0.15
N LEU A 755 -21.72 -21.12 0.94
CA LEU A 755 -20.68 -20.11 1.15
C LEU A 755 -19.79 -20.41 2.37
N LEU A 756 -20.14 -21.41 3.18
CA LEU A 756 -19.30 -21.87 4.28
C LEU A 756 -18.17 -22.78 3.77
N PRO A 757 -17.06 -22.93 4.51
CA PRO A 757 -15.96 -23.79 4.10
C PRO A 757 -16.44 -25.22 3.81
N ARG A 758 -16.11 -25.75 2.64
CA ARG A 758 -16.59 -27.06 2.15
C ARG A 758 -16.27 -28.24 3.06
N TRP A 759 -15.23 -28.13 3.89
CA TRP A 759 -14.83 -29.18 4.83
C TRP A 759 -15.68 -29.18 6.12
N TRP A 760 -16.51 -28.16 6.35
CA TRP A 760 -17.43 -28.12 7.49
C TRP A 760 -18.61 -29.06 7.26
N HIS A 761 -18.83 -29.97 8.21
CA HIS A 761 -20.06 -30.75 8.26
C HIS A 761 -21.05 -30.06 9.19
N VAL A 762 -22.01 -29.34 8.59
CA VAL A 762 -22.98 -28.51 9.31
C VAL A 762 -24.16 -29.36 9.78
N GLN A 763 -24.34 -29.46 11.10
CA GLN A 763 -25.44 -30.15 11.77
C GLN A 763 -26.55 -29.17 12.14
N LEU A 764 -27.80 -29.50 11.84
CA LEU A 764 -28.96 -28.65 12.17
C LEU A 764 -29.57 -29.12 13.50
N ALA A 765 -29.39 -28.31 14.56
CA ALA A 765 -29.94 -28.62 15.88
C ALA A 765 -31.45 -28.34 15.90
N GLY A 766 -32.27 -29.39 15.83
CA GLY A 766 -33.73 -29.30 15.89
C GLY A 766 -34.52 -30.28 15.01
N MET A 767 -33.87 -31.10 14.17
CA MET A 767 -34.56 -32.10 13.31
C MET A 767 -34.35 -33.57 13.71
N HIS A 768 -33.61 -33.85 14.79
CA HIS A 768 -33.56 -35.19 15.37
C HIS A 768 -34.13 -35.16 16.77
N GLY A 769 -35.40 -35.55 16.87
CA GLY A 769 -35.85 -36.26 18.05
C GLY A 769 -34.99 -37.51 18.19
N ASP A 770 -34.34 -37.62 19.34
CA ASP A 770 -34.08 -38.87 20.05
C ASP A 770 -33.73 -40.08 19.16
N ARG A 771 -32.47 -40.17 18.74
CA ARG A 771 -31.80 -41.47 18.56
C ARG A 771 -30.44 -41.39 19.21
N GLY A 772 -30.36 -41.95 20.41
CA GLY A 772 -29.10 -42.23 21.07
C GLY A 772 -28.31 -43.24 20.26
N GLU A 773 -27.23 -42.78 19.64
CA GLU A 773 -26.14 -43.59 19.09
C GLU A 773 -24.97 -42.64 18.82
N ASP A 774 -24.26 -42.25 19.89
CA ASP A 774 -22.87 -41.73 19.82
C ASP A 774 -22.24 -41.55 21.21
N ALA A 775 -22.57 -42.46 22.15
CA ALA A 775 -21.91 -42.49 23.47
C ALA A 775 -20.59 -43.27 23.47
N ASP A 776 -20.23 -43.98 22.40
CA ASP A 776 -19.11 -44.94 22.42
C ASP A 776 -17.90 -44.57 21.54
N ALA A 777 -17.83 -43.36 20.97
CA ALA A 777 -16.65 -42.92 20.20
C ALA A 777 -15.58 -42.17 21.02
N TYR A 778 -15.70 -42.13 22.35
CA TYR A 778 -14.75 -41.46 23.24
C TYR A 778 -14.24 -42.39 24.34
N ARG A 779 -13.35 -43.32 23.95
CA ARG A 779 -12.25 -43.81 24.76
C ARG A 779 -10.95 -43.74 23.98
#